data_AF-A0AAE1WM02-F1
#
_entry.id   AF-A0AAE1WM02-F1
#
_cell.length_a   1.000
_cell.length_b   1.000
_cell.length_c   1.000
_cell.angle_alpha   90.00
_cell.angle_beta   90.00
_cell.angle_gamma   90.00
#
_symmetry.space_group_name_H-M   'P 1'
#
loop_
_entity.id
_entity.type
_entity.pdbx_description
1 polymer ?
#
loop_
_entity_poly.entity_id
_entity_poly.type
_entity_poly.pdbx_seq_one_letter_code
_entity_poly.pdbx_strand_id
1 'polypeptide(L)'
;MDMFLWLVAIITLLSARNISAEFQRFEHPTNGDGTLRFLVVGDWGRKGEFNQSRVAFQMGRIGEELDIDFVVSTGDNFYDDGLKGEDDPNFLHSFANIYTANSLQKQWFAVLGNHDYRGDAMAQLSPFLRKVDSRWLCFRSFVVDAEIGELFFVDTTPFVSKYFTKPGHHKYDWRDVLPVNNYTSHLLSDLEGALKESRAKWKIVVGHHPIRSVGHHGDTKELVDRLLPILQANKVDFYVNGHDHCLEHISDDESTIQFLTSGGGSKAWRGDSDKADGLKFFNDGQGFMSVQLTQSNVEIVLLCLKPNNLIANERRFQAKSGIIAKPRFEFNRISFRERCFSSKLIRPLEIESSRRRRMVKKANDAATIMLTSGGDAWCGAAPESSEKCGGKDEKSSSTTGKVVRVPAAMVPRKSAAAAVDKEVAARRALAIKRVLEDNEDNRDTSREFSLFVTSRGDTIFTQSWTPVKVQVRGMVVLLHGLNEHSGRYNAFAKKLNANGFKVYGMDWIGHGGSDGLHAYVPSLDYAVNDMKTFLSKVLAENPGLPCFCFGHSQAVLDPKVRQSVAGVVLTSPAVGVQPSHPIFAVSLLSVLDETETCESFHKPPYKSEAKANKRGVAVSRDAEALVAKYSDPLVFTGSIRIRTGYEILRITAFLQQNLSKLTVPFLVLHGTADSVTDPTASQKLYDEASSTDKTINLYEGLLHDLLFEPEKEEITESIIAWLNSRMQG
;
A
#
# COMPACT_ATOMS: atom_id res chain seq x y z
N MET A 1 -80.18 -5.86 -12.18
CA MET A 1 -79.23 -5.31 -11.19
C MET A 1 -78.01 -6.21 -11.01
N ASP A 2 -78.05 -7.47 -11.44
CA ASP A 2 -76.97 -8.45 -11.20
C ASP A 2 -75.76 -8.37 -12.14
N MET A 3 -75.89 -7.86 -13.36
CA MET A 3 -74.77 -7.80 -14.31
C MET A 3 -73.77 -6.68 -13.98
N PHE A 4 -74.23 -5.61 -13.32
CA PHE A 4 -73.38 -4.49 -12.91
C PHE A 4 -72.58 -4.83 -11.64
N LEU A 5 -73.17 -5.60 -10.72
CA LEU A 5 -72.49 -6.10 -9.53
C LEU A 5 -71.40 -7.13 -9.87
N TRP A 6 -71.60 -7.97 -10.89
CA TRP A 6 -70.57 -8.89 -11.38
C TRP A 6 -69.40 -8.16 -12.07
N LEU A 7 -69.66 -7.11 -12.85
CA LEU A 7 -68.60 -6.34 -13.49
C LEU A 7 -67.76 -5.56 -12.48
N VAL A 8 -68.40 -4.98 -11.45
CA VAL A 8 -67.70 -4.27 -10.36
C VAL A 8 -66.91 -5.25 -9.50
N ALA A 9 -67.41 -6.46 -9.24
CA ALA A 9 -66.66 -7.51 -8.53
C ALA A 9 -65.44 -8.01 -9.31
N ILE A 10 -65.54 -8.19 -10.64
CA ILE A 10 -64.41 -8.61 -11.48
C ILE A 10 -63.38 -7.47 -11.64
N ILE A 11 -63.83 -6.21 -11.75
CA ILE A 11 -62.92 -5.05 -11.80
C ILE A 11 -62.22 -4.84 -10.45
N THR A 12 -62.90 -5.05 -9.31
CA THR A 12 -62.26 -4.98 -7.98
C THR A 12 -61.35 -6.17 -7.68
N LEU A 13 -61.62 -7.36 -8.22
CA LEU A 13 -60.71 -8.52 -8.17
C LEU A 13 -59.50 -8.37 -9.12
N LEU A 14 -59.60 -7.58 -10.19
CA LEU A 14 -58.47 -7.27 -11.08
C LEU A 14 -57.67 -6.03 -10.65
N SER A 15 -58.23 -5.16 -9.81
CA SER A 15 -57.53 -3.98 -9.26
C SER A 15 -56.95 -4.21 -7.86
N ALA A 16 -57.16 -5.39 -7.26
CA ALA A 16 -56.44 -5.84 -6.06
C ALA A 16 -55.18 -6.63 -6.45
N ARG A 17 -54.34 -6.10 -7.34
CA ARG A 17 -52.92 -6.43 -7.25
C ARG A 17 -52.43 -5.72 -6.01
N ASN A 18 -52.21 -6.47 -4.92
CA ASN A 18 -51.35 -6.01 -3.85
C ASN A 18 -50.04 -5.57 -4.53
N ILE A 19 -49.81 -4.26 -4.61
CA ILE A 19 -48.51 -3.72 -4.97
C ILE A 19 -47.65 -3.93 -3.72
N SER A 20 -47.27 -5.18 -3.45
CA SER A 20 -46.04 -5.46 -2.70
C SER A 20 -44.93 -5.04 -3.66
N ALA A 21 -44.06 -4.15 -3.19
CA ALA A 21 -42.87 -3.78 -3.93
C ALA A 21 -41.91 -4.97 -3.85
N GLU A 22 -42.09 -5.95 -4.73
CA GLU A 22 -41.19 -7.10 -4.83
C GLU A 22 -39.74 -6.62 -5.06
N PHE A 23 -38.77 -7.37 -4.53
CA PHE A 23 -37.36 -7.07 -4.74
C PHE A 23 -37.08 -6.99 -6.24
N GLN A 24 -36.40 -5.92 -6.66
CA GLN A 24 -35.92 -5.81 -8.03
C GLN A 24 -34.97 -6.97 -8.32
N ARG A 25 -35.21 -7.69 -9.42
CA ARG A 25 -34.40 -8.85 -9.85
C ARG A 25 -33.52 -8.46 -11.03
N PHE A 26 -32.26 -8.88 -10.98
CA PHE A 26 -31.28 -8.73 -12.06
C PHE A 26 -30.79 -10.11 -12.48
N GLU A 27 -30.89 -10.43 -13.77
CA GLU A 27 -30.37 -11.68 -14.33
C GLU A 27 -28.87 -11.55 -14.63
N HIS A 28 -28.10 -12.57 -14.27
CA HIS A 28 -26.69 -12.69 -14.61
C HIS A 28 -26.34 -14.15 -14.92
N PRO A 29 -26.56 -14.63 -16.17
CA PRO A 29 -26.36 -16.03 -16.51
C PRO A 29 -24.91 -16.47 -16.32
N THR A 30 -24.69 -17.76 -16.05
CA THR A 30 -23.33 -18.31 -15.87
C THR A 30 -22.53 -18.27 -17.18
N ASN A 31 -21.18 -18.30 -17.11
CA ASN A 31 -20.28 -18.30 -18.29
C ASN A 31 -20.34 -19.58 -19.16
N GLY A 32 -21.43 -20.34 -19.11
CA GLY A 32 -21.69 -21.51 -19.97
C GLY A 32 -20.99 -22.80 -19.55
N ASP A 33 -20.06 -22.76 -18.60
CA ASP A 33 -19.39 -23.94 -18.03
C ASP A 33 -20.13 -24.52 -16.80
N GLY A 34 -21.32 -23.99 -16.48
CA GLY A 34 -22.13 -24.40 -15.34
C GLY A 34 -21.53 -24.04 -13.98
N THR A 35 -20.58 -23.10 -13.95
CA THR A 35 -19.94 -22.59 -12.75
C THR A 35 -20.18 -21.08 -12.61
N LEU A 36 -20.45 -20.64 -11.38
CA LEU A 36 -20.56 -19.23 -11.04
C LEU A 36 -19.40 -18.82 -10.13
N ARG A 37 -18.63 -17.81 -10.50
CA ARG A 37 -17.41 -17.36 -9.84
C ARG A 37 -17.46 -15.86 -9.58
N PHE A 38 -17.33 -15.45 -8.32
CA PHE A 38 -17.35 -14.03 -7.99
C PHE A 38 -16.44 -13.71 -6.82
N LEU A 39 -16.10 -12.42 -6.68
CA LEU A 39 -15.38 -11.92 -5.52
C LEU A 39 -16.33 -11.16 -4.59
N VAL A 40 -16.03 -11.17 -3.29
CA VAL A 40 -16.74 -10.38 -2.28
C VAL A 40 -15.75 -9.48 -1.55
N VAL A 41 -16.07 -8.20 -1.42
CA VAL A 41 -15.27 -7.20 -0.69
C VAL A 41 -16.18 -6.22 0.05
N GLY A 42 -15.84 -5.85 1.28
CA GLY A 42 -16.58 -4.91 2.11
C GLY A 42 -15.68 -3.82 2.68
N ASP A 43 -16.27 -2.70 3.08
CA ASP A 43 -15.62 -1.71 3.93
C ASP A 43 -14.34 -1.11 3.32
N TRP A 44 -14.40 -0.74 2.04
CA TRP A 44 -13.20 -0.57 1.21
C TRP A 44 -12.85 0.87 0.82
N GLY A 45 -13.80 1.76 0.51
CA GLY A 45 -13.50 2.99 -0.25
C GLY A 45 -12.76 4.07 0.54
N ARG A 46 -11.44 4.15 0.35
CA ARG A 46 -10.52 5.07 1.01
C ARG A 46 -9.47 5.65 0.06
N LYS A 47 -9.83 5.90 -1.20
CA LYS A 47 -8.97 6.57 -2.19
C LYS A 47 -7.64 5.87 -2.44
N GLY A 48 -7.62 4.55 -2.33
CA GLY A 48 -6.41 3.73 -2.42
C GLY A 48 -5.63 3.59 -1.10
N GLU A 49 -5.96 4.36 -0.07
CA GLU A 49 -5.33 4.32 1.25
C GLU A 49 -5.71 3.07 2.04
N PHE A 50 -5.04 2.85 3.18
CA PHE A 50 -5.25 1.69 4.05
C PHE A 50 -5.20 0.35 3.30
N ASN A 51 -4.23 0.22 2.39
CA ASN A 51 -4.03 -0.93 1.51
C ASN A 51 -5.22 -1.27 0.58
N GLN A 52 -6.17 -0.35 0.38
CA GLN A 52 -7.25 -0.55 -0.60
C GLN A 52 -6.71 -0.89 -1.99
N SER A 53 -5.72 -0.13 -2.49
CA SER A 53 -5.11 -0.41 -3.80
C SER A 53 -4.42 -1.78 -3.86
N ARG A 54 -3.91 -2.27 -2.73
CA ARG A 54 -3.29 -3.59 -2.65
C ARG A 54 -4.33 -4.71 -2.64
N VAL A 55 -5.45 -4.51 -1.95
CA VAL A 55 -6.62 -5.41 -2.02
C VAL A 55 -7.12 -5.47 -3.46
N ALA A 56 -7.34 -4.31 -4.10
CA ALA A 56 -7.75 -4.21 -5.49
C ALA A 56 -6.79 -4.93 -6.45
N PHE A 57 -5.47 -4.78 -6.25
CA PHE A 57 -4.46 -5.49 -7.05
C PHE A 57 -4.57 -7.01 -6.92
N GLN A 58 -4.70 -7.53 -5.69
CA GLN A 58 -4.87 -8.98 -5.49
C GLN A 58 -6.21 -9.48 -6.02
N MET A 59 -7.29 -8.71 -5.86
CA MET A 59 -8.58 -9.01 -6.48
C MET A 59 -8.43 -9.11 -8.01
N GLY A 60 -7.67 -8.22 -8.64
CA GLY A 60 -7.40 -8.29 -10.08
C GLY A 60 -6.72 -9.59 -10.49
N ARG A 61 -5.69 -10.02 -9.76
CA ARG A 61 -4.98 -11.28 -10.04
C ARG A 61 -5.87 -12.50 -9.86
N ILE A 62 -6.61 -12.56 -8.76
CA ILE A 62 -7.52 -13.69 -8.47
C ILE A 62 -8.70 -13.69 -9.42
N GLY A 63 -9.23 -12.52 -9.75
CA GLY A 63 -10.30 -12.36 -10.73
C GLY A 63 -9.90 -12.85 -12.12
N GLU A 64 -8.64 -12.63 -12.52
CA GLU A 64 -8.10 -13.12 -13.79
C GLU A 64 -7.89 -14.64 -13.75
N GLU A 65 -7.36 -15.17 -12.65
CA GLU A 65 -7.14 -16.61 -12.48
C GLU A 65 -8.45 -17.41 -12.47
N LEU A 66 -9.48 -16.88 -11.82
CA LEU A 66 -10.78 -17.54 -11.71
C LEU A 66 -11.69 -17.26 -12.90
N ASP A 67 -11.41 -16.24 -13.72
CA ASP A 67 -12.34 -15.70 -14.72
C ASP A 67 -13.73 -15.42 -14.12
N ILE A 68 -13.77 -14.44 -13.23
CA ILE A 68 -14.97 -14.10 -12.46
C ILE A 68 -16.09 -13.51 -13.33
N ASP A 69 -17.33 -13.78 -12.93
CA ASP A 69 -18.57 -13.24 -13.49
C ASP A 69 -18.82 -11.81 -13.03
N PHE A 70 -18.73 -11.57 -11.71
CA PHE A 70 -19.00 -10.28 -11.09
C PHE A 70 -18.30 -10.09 -9.74
N VAL A 71 -18.46 -8.91 -9.15
CA VAL A 71 -18.00 -8.56 -7.79
C VAL A 71 -19.19 -8.18 -6.91
N VAL A 72 -19.17 -8.61 -5.66
CA VAL A 72 -20.15 -8.30 -4.62
C VAL A 72 -19.53 -7.34 -3.60
N SER A 73 -20.22 -6.23 -3.32
CA SER A 73 -19.86 -5.30 -2.24
C SER A 73 -20.85 -5.39 -1.08
N THR A 74 -20.36 -5.75 0.11
CA THR A 74 -21.16 -5.86 1.34
C THR A 74 -21.43 -4.52 2.03
N GLY A 75 -21.15 -3.40 1.35
CA GLY A 75 -21.42 -2.05 1.87
C GLY A 75 -20.27 -1.45 2.67
N ASP A 76 -20.55 -0.25 3.19
CA ASP A 76 -19.54 0.75 3.53
C ASP A 76 -18.60 0.99 2.34
N ASN A 77 -19.23 1.40 1.25
CA ASN A 77 -18.57 1.60 -0.02
C ASN A 77 -17.62 2.78 0.03
N PHE A 78 -17.98 3.87 0.74
CA PHE A 78 -17.16 5.09 0.82
C PHE A 78 -16.98 5.61 2.25
N TYR A 79 -15.74 5.82 2.66
CA TYR A 79 -15.35 6.33 3.97
C TYR A 79 -14.82 7.78 3.94
N ASP A 80 -14.90 8.52 5.05
CA ASP A 80 -15.50 8.11 6.35
C ASP A 80 -17.01 8.35 6.44
N ASP A 81 -17.62 9.17 5.58
CA ASP A 81 -19.06 9.48 5.64
C ASP A 81 -19.68 9.52 4.22
N GLY A 82 -19.65 8.38 3.52
CA GLY A 82 -20.30 8.20 2.22
C GLY A 82 -19.81 9.17 1.13
N LEU A 83 -20.58 9.26 0.04
CA LEU A 83 -20.43 10.32 -0.96
C LEU A 83 -21.20 11.57 -0.51
N LYS A 84 -20.81 12.76 -0.96
CA LYS A 84 -21.53 14.02 -0.67
C LYS A 84 -22.62 14.36 -1.69
N GLY A 85 -22.64 13.65 -2.81
CA GLY A 85 -23.52 13.90 -3.97
C GLY A 85 -23.10 13.04 -5.15
N GLU A 86 -23.84 13.14 -6.25
CA GLU A 86 -23.61 12.38 -7.49
C GLU A 86 -22.30 12.77 -8.22
N ASP A 87 -21.79 13.97 -7.95
CA ASP A 87 -20.58 14.55 -8.52
C ASP A 87 -19.36 14.45 -7.59
N ASP A 88 -19.48 13.75 -6.45
CA ASP A 88 -18.38 13.63 -5.50
C ASP A 88 -17.20 12.86 -6.14
N PRO A 89 -15.99 13.47 -6.22
CA PRO A 89 -14.84 12.83 -6.82
C PRO A 89 -14.39 11.57 -6.08
N ASN A 90 -14.83 11.35 -4.83
CA ASN A 90 -14.56 10.11 -4.12
C ASN A 90 -15.12 8.87 -4.83
N PHE A 91 -16.18 9.00 -5.65
CA PHE A 91 -16.63 7.88 -6.48
C PHE A 91 -15.51 7.42 -7.42
N LEU A 92 -14.86 8.35 -8.11
CA LEU A 92 -13.73 8.02 -8.98
C LEU A 92 -12.50 7.61 -8.16
N HIS A 93 -12.16 8.38 -7.12
CA HIS A 93 -10.93 8.18 -6.36
C HIS A 93 -10.92 6.89 -5.54
N SER A 94 -12.07 6.42 -5.05
CA SER A 94 -12.17 5.22 -4.23
C SER A 94 -12.69 4.00 -4.99
N PHE A 95 -13.36 4.16 -6.13
CA PHE A 95 -13.89 3.02 -6.89
C PHE A 95 -13.28 2.95 -8.30
N ALA A 96 -13.63 3.87 -9.18
CA ALA A 96 -13.33 3.76 -10.61
C ALA A 96 -11.83 3.64 -10.89
N ASN A 97 -11.02 4.50 -10.25
CA ASN A 97 -9.58 4.60 -10.46
C ASN A 97 -8.76 3.61 -9.61
N ILE A 98 -9.41 2.83 -8.74
CA ILE A 98 -8.74 1.87 -7.86
C ILE A 98 -8.84 0.45 -8.43
N TYR A 99 -10.04 0.04 -8.83
CA TYR A 99 -10.30 -1.31 -9.33
C TYR A 99 -10.18 -1.36 -10.85
N THR A 100 -8.97 -1.10 -11.37
CA THR A 100 -8.72 -0.90 -12.81
C THR A 100 -8.28 -2.16 -13.56
N ALA A 101 -8.04 -3.27 -12.86
CA ALA A 101 -7.66 -4.53 -13.51
C ALA A 101 -8.74 -5.00 -14.49
N ASN A 102 -8.33 -5.56 -15.64
CA ASN A 102 -9.24 -6.03 -16.70
C ASN A 102 -10.26 -7.05 -16.17
N SER A 103 -9.82 -7.97 -15.30
CA SER A 103 -10.67 -8.97 -14.64
C SER A 103 -11.72 -8.37 -13.70
N LEU A 104 -11.55 -7.12 -13.26
CA LEU A 104 -12.49 -6.37 -12.42
C LEU A 104 -13.38 -5.43 -13.23
N GLN A 105 -13.24 -5.40 -14.57
CA GLN A 105 -14.15 -4.68 -15.47
C GLN A 105 -15.43 -5.48 -15.72
N LYS A 106 -16.04 -5.93 -14.62
CA LYS A 106 -17.26 -6.74 -14.54
C LYS A 106 -18.33 -5.95 -13.77
N GLN A 107 -19.55 -6.46 -13.70
CA GLN A 107 -20.59 -5.83 -12.87
C GLN A 107 -20.19 -5.90 -11.38
N TRP A 108 -20.42 -4.81 -10.65
CA TRP A 108 -20.31 -4.72 -9.19
C TRP A 108 -21.71 -4.55 -8.59
N PHE A 109 -22.13 -5.55 -7.82
CA PHE A 109 -23.40 -5.55 -7.09
C PHE A 109 -23.15 -5.10 -5.65
N ALA A 110 -23.64 -3.92 -5.29
CA ALA A 110 -23.35 -3.27 -4.01
C ALA A 110 -24.60 -3.00 -3.17
N VAL A 111 -24.49 -3.23 -1.87
CA VAL A 111 -25.43 -2.69 -0.86
C VAL A 111 -24.80 -1.52 -0.12
N LEU A 112 -25.63 -0.77 0.60
CA LEU A 112 -25.19 0.33 1.46
C LEU A 112 -24.81 -0.19 2.86
N GLY A 113 -23.77 0.40 3.44
CA GLY A 113 -23.43 0.27 4.85
C GLY A 113 -23.74 1.53 5.65
N ASN A 114 -23.50 1.50 6.96
CA ASN A 114 -23.88 2.63 7.81
C ASN A 114 -23.02 3.87 7.55
N HIS A 115 -21.78 3.76 7.07
CA HIS A 115 -20.96 4.89 6.65
C HIS A 115 -21.49 5.53 5.37
N ASP A 116 -22.04 4.74 4.44
CA ASP A 116 -22.68 5.27 3.23
C ASP A 116 -23.89 6.15 3.57
N TYR A 117 -24.67 5.72 4.56
CA TYR A 117 -25.77 6.49 5.11
C TYR A 117 -25.35 7.77 5.83
N ARG A 118 -24.08 7.95 6.20
CA ARG A 118 -23.61 9.20 6.83
C ARG A 118 -23.41 10.33 5.82
N GLY A 119 -23.27 9.96 4.54
CA GLY A 119 -23.26 10.88 3.41
C GLY A 119 -24.62 10.99 2.74
N ASP A 120 -24.59 11.19 1.42
CA ASP A 120 -25.72 11.11 0.50
C ASP A 120 -25.89 9.66 0.04
N ALA A 121 -26.79 8.92 0.70
CA ALA A 121 -27.11 7.55 0.33
C ALA A 121 -27.79 7.49 -1.05
N MET A 122 -28.59 8.51 -1.38
CA MET A 122 -29.32 8.56 -2.64
C MET A 122 -28.40 8.72 -3.85
N ALA A 123 -27.29 9.44 -3.69
CA ALA A 123 -26.26 9.54 -4.73
C ALA A 123 -25.73 8.16 -5.15
N GLN A 124 -25.48 7.28 -4.19
CA GLN A 124 -24.97 5.92 -4.46
C GLN A 124 -25.99 5.04 -5.21
N LEU A 125 -27.29 5.25 -4.95
CA LEU A 125 -28.42 4.54 -5.58
C LEU A 125 -28.75 5.11 -6.97
N SER A 126 -28.26 6.30 -7.28
CA SER A 126 -28.63 7.05 -8.47
C SER A 126 -28.27 6.34 -9.77
N PRO A 127 -29.13 6.39 -10.80
CA PRO A 127 -28.76 5.99 -12.15
C PRO A 127 -27.62 6.81 -12.74
N PHE A 128 -27.32 8.00 -12.20
CA PHE A 128 -26.22 8.82 -12.67
C PHE A 128 -24.86 8.14 -12.48
N LEU A 129 -24.57 7.58 -11.30
CA LEU A 129 -23.28 6.92 -11.06
C LEU A 129 -23.05 5.71 -11.98
N ARG A 130 -24.13 5.03 -12.40
CA ARG A 130 -24.07 3.94 -13.39
C ARG A 130 -23.71 4.43 -14.80
N LYS A 131 -23.95 5.71 -15.09
CA LYS A 131 -23.47 6.35 -16.34
C LYS A 131 -22.02 6.78 -16.24
N VAL A 132 -21.56 7.15 -15.04
CA VAL A 132 -20.15 7.50 -14.79
C VAL A 132 -19.26 6.26 -14.89
N ASP A 133 -19.68 5.15 -14.27
CA ASP A 133 -19.02 3.85 -14.40
C ASP A 133 -20.09 2.75 -14.47
N SER A 134 -20.22 2.11 -15.63
CA SER A 134 -21.25 1.09 -15.91
C SER A 134 -21.12 -0.16 -15.06
N ARG A 135 -19.97 -0.37 -14.41
CA ARG A 135 -19.77 -1.47 -13.47
C ARG A 135 -20.56 -1.28 -12.18
N TRP A 136 -20.91 -0.04 -11.81
CA TRP A 136 -21.58 0.23 -10.55
C TRP A 136 -23.06 -0.16 -10.60
N LEU A 137 -23.51 -1.05 -9.72
CA LEU A 137 -24.94 -1.33 -9.48
C LEU A 137 -25.19 -1.40 -7.98
N CYS A 138 -25.79 -0.33 -7.44
CA CYS A 138 -26.13 -0.23 -6.03
C CYS A 138 -27.62 0.07 -5.86
N PHE A 139 -28.27 -0.77 -5.04
CA PHE A 139 -29.65 -0.60 -4.58
C PHE A 139 -29.71 -0.91 -3.08
N ARG A 140 -30.78 -0.50 -2.40
CA ARG A 140 -30.97 -0.80 -0.98
C ARG A 140 -31.13 -2.31 -0.76
N SER A 141 -32.10 -2.91 -1.44
CA SER A 141 -32.35 -4.35 -1.43
C SER A 141 -32.79 -4.82 -2.82
N PHE A 142 -32.29 -5.96 -3.27
CA PHE A 142 -32.51 -6.51 -4.62
C PHE A 142 -32.08 -7.98 -4.69
N VAL A 143 -32.40 -8.67 -5.77
CA VAL A 143 -31.95 -10.03 -6.05
C VAL A 143 -31.10 -10.07 -7.32
N VAL A 144 -30.02 -10.84 -7.28
CA VAL A 144 -29.29 -11.26 -8.48
C VAL A 144 -29.59 -12.74 -8.71
N ASP A 145 -30.25 -13.05 -9.82
CA ASP A 145 -30.49 -14.41 -10.28
C ASP A 145 -29.37 -14.83 -11.22
N ALA A 146 -28.54 -15.77 -10.77
CA ALA A 146 -27.41 -16.28 -11.51
C ALA A 146 -27.55 -17.78 -11.80
N GLU A 147 -28.77 -18.21 -12.12
CA GLU A 147 -29.19 -19.56 -12.52
C GLU A 147 -29.01 -20.63 -11.44
N ILE A 148 -27.76 -20.96 -11.10
CA ILE A 148 -27.42 -21.97 -10.09
C ILE A 148 -27.43 -21.40 -8.66
N GLY A 149 -27.37 -20.07 -8.52
CA GLY A 149 -27.43 -19.37 -7.24
C GLY A 149 -28.23 -18.07 -7.34
N GLU A 150 -28.98 -17.75 -6.28
CA GLU A 150 -29.62 -16.46 -6.12
C GLU A 150 -28.99 -15.72 -4.93
N LEU A 151 -28.59 -14.46 -5.17
CA LEU A 151 -28.03 -13.57 -4.17
C LEU A 151 -29.09 -12.53 -3.78
N PHE A 152 -29.45 -12.48 -2.50
CA PHE A 152 -30.45 -11.57 -1.93
C PHE A 152 -29.72 -10.48 -1.16
N PHE A 153 -29.66 -9.29 -1.74
CA PHE A 153 -29.03 -8.11 -1.14
C PHE A 153 -30.02 -7.41 -0.23
N VAL A 154 -29.61 -7.12 1.00
CA VAL A 154 -30.49 -6.62 2.08
C VAL A 154 -29.91 -5.38 2.74
N ASP A 155 -30.71 -4.32 2.81
CA ASP A 155 -30.37 -3.10 3.51
C ASP A 155 -30.46 -3.28 5.04
N THR A 156 -29.34 -3.61 5.64
CA THR A 156 -29.27 -3.90 7.09
C THR A 156 -29.18 -2.65 7.97
N THR A 157 -28.80 -1.48 7.43
CA THR A 157 -28.55 -0.28 8.25
C THR A 157 -29.79 0.20 9.01
N PRO A 158 -31.00 0.23 8.41
CA PRO A 158 -32.21 0.67 9.09
C PRO A 158 -32.67 -0.23 10.25
N PHE A 159 -32.14 -1.45 10.37
CA PHE A 159 -32.49 -2.34 11.50
C PHE A 159 -31.84 -1.91 12.81
N VAL A 160 -30.72 -1.20 12.75
CA VAL A 160 -29.92 -0.91 13.95
C VAL A 160 -30.46 0.32 14.66
N SER A 161 -31.19 0.09 15.75
CA SER A 161 -31.91 1.12 16.51
C SER A 161 -30.99 2.23 17.06
N LYS A 162 -29.71 1.91 17.30
CA LYS A 162 -28.71 2.84 17.82
C LYS A 162 -28.47 4.04 16.90
N TYR A 163 -28.62 3.88 15.58
CA TYR A 163 -28.41 4.97 14.62
C TYR A 163 -29.53 6.02 14.64
N PHE A 164 -30.71 5.67 15.16
CA PHE A 164 -31.82 6.61 15.35
C PHE A 164 -31.82 7.22 16.76
N THR A 165 -31.54 6.40 17.77
CA THR A 165 -31.69 6.79 19.18
C THR A 165 -30.43 7.41 19.78
N LYS A 166 -29.24 7.02 19.29
CA LYS A 166 -27.93 7.46 19.80
C LYS A 166 -26.91 7.63 18.66
N PRO A 167 -27.17 8.52 17.67
CA PRO A 167 -26.29 8.68 16.51
C PRO A 167 -24.91 9.32 16.84
N GLY A 168 -24.74 9.87 18.05
CA GLY A 168 -23.54 10.62 18.42
C GLY A 168 -23.42 11.89 17.59
N HIS A 169 -22.26 12.09 16.95
CA HIS A 169 -22.00 13.23 16.07
C HIS A 169 -22.37 12.97 14.59
N HIS A 170 -22.80 11.75 14.26
CA HIS A 170 -23.10 11.38 12.89
C HIS A 170 -24.50 11.84 12.50
N LYS A 171 -24.63 12.32 11.26
CA LYS A 171 -25.91 12.57 10.60
C LYS A 171 -26.15 11.42 9.63
N TYR A 172 -27.34 10.85 9.63
CA TYR A 172 -27.71 9.76 8.72
C TYR A 172 -28.77 10.24 7.72
N ASP A 173 -28.65 9.81 6.48
CA ASP A 173 -29.58 10.06 5.39
C ASP A 173 -30.69 9.01 5.36
N TRP A 174 -31.80 9.33 6.03
CA TRP A 174 -32.97 8.44 6.12
C TRP A 174 -34.04 8.71 5.04
N ARG A 175 -33.69 9.41 3.95
CA ARG A 175 -34.61 9.59 2.82
C ARG A 175 -35.06 8.23 2.30
N ASP A 176 -36.36 8.10 2.08
CA ASP A 176 -37.05 6.89 1.62
C ASP A 176 -36.95 5.67 2.56
N VAL A 177 -36.53 5.87 3.82
CA VAL A 177 -36.46 4.81 4.86
C VAL A 177 -37.46 5.05 5.99
N LEU A 178 -37.92 6.29 6.18
CA LEU A 178 -38.90 6.61 7.22
C LEU A 178 -40.34 6.40 6.71
N PRO A 179 -41.25 5.83 7.53
CA PRO A 179 -41.04 5.33 8.90
C PRO A 179 -40.29 3.99 8.95
N VAL A 180 -39.25 3.91 9.79
CA VAL A 180 -38.30 2.78 9.82
C VAL A 180 -38.96 1.42 10.13
N ASN A 181 -39.98 1.39 10.99
CA ASN A 181 -40.69 0.15 11.32
C ASN A 181 -41.46 -0.38 10.11
N ASN A 182 -42.06 0.51 9.31
CA ASN A 182 -42.77 0.12 8.09
C ASN A 182 -41.76 -0.36 7.04
N TYR A 183 -40.68 0.41 6.84
CA TYR A 183 -39.62 0.05 5.90
C TYR A 183 -39.01 -1.32 6.20
N THR A 184 -38.54 -1.54 7.44
CA THR A 184 -37.92 -2.82 7.82
C THR A 184 -38.91 -3.98 7.78
N SER A 185 -40.20 -3.76 8.11
CA SER A 185 -41.21 -4.83 8.04
C SER A 185 -41.56 -5.22 6.60
N HIS A 186 -41.69 -4.24 5.69
CA HIS A 186 -41.89 -4.50 4.26
C HIS A 186 -40.67 -5.21 3.67
N LEU A 187 -39.45 -4.73 3.95
CA LEU A 187 -38.21 -5.37 3.50
C LEU A 187 -38.13 -6.84 3.92
N LEU A 188 -38.49 -7.16 5.18
CA LEU A 188 -38.52 -8.56 5.65
C LEU A 188 -39.59 -9.38 4.93
N SER A 189 -40.77 -8.81 4.68
CA SER A 189 -41.85 -9.46 3.94
C SER A 189 -41.45 -9.76 2.49
N ASP A 190 -40.86 -8.78 1.80
CA ASP A 190 -40.44 -8.90 0.40
C ASP A 190 -39.27 -9.89 0.27
N LEU A 191 -38.31 -9.87 1.21
CA LEU A 191 -37.24 -10.87 1.29
C LEU A 191 -37.79 -12.27 1.52
N GLU A 192 -38.72 -12.44 2.46
CA GLU A 192 -39.33 -13.74 2.74
C GLU A 192 -40.09 -14.28 1.52
N GLY A 193 -40.84 -13.40 0.82
CA GLY A 193 -41.49 -13.73 -0.45
C GLY A 193 -40.49 -14.21 -1.50
N ALA A 194 -39.45 -13.42 -1.76
CA ALA A 194 -38.42 -13.75 -2.75
C ALA A 194 -37.69 -15.08 -2.42
N LEU A 195 -37.41 -15.34 -1.14
CA LEU A 195 -36.78 -16.59 -0.68
C LEU A 195 -37.71 -17.81 -0.82
N LYS A 196 -39.02 -17.66 -0.62
CA LYS A 196 -40.01 -18.73 -0.81
C LYS A 196 -40.22 -19.08 -2.28
N GLU A 197 -40.15 -18.08 -3.14
CA GLU A 197 -40.25 -18.23 -4.60
C GLU A 197 -39.00 -18.87 -5.19
N SER A 198 -37.83 -18.50 -4.67
CA SER A 198 -36.53 -18.98 -5.10
C SER A 198 -36.48 -20.51 -5.25
N ARG A 199 -36.06 -20.93 -6.43
CA ARG A 199 -35.78 -22.33 -6.80
C ARG A 199 -34.29 -22.58 -6.98
N ALA A 200 -33.46 -21.54 -6.85
CA ALA A 200 -32.02 -21.64 -6.96
C ALA A 200 -31.45 -22.67 -5.99
N LYS A 201 -30.35 -23.29 -6.42
CA LYS A 201 -29.70 -24.32 -5.64
C LYS A 201 -29.01 -23.76 -4.41
N TRP A 202 -28.38 -22.62 -4.59
CA TRP A 202 -27.68 -21.88 -3.54
C TRP A 202 -28.41 -20.57 -3.27
N LYS A 203 -28.77 -20.33 -2.01
CA LYS A 203 -29.36 -19.06 -1.56
C LYS A 203 -28.36 -18.34 -0.69
N ILE A 204 -27.91 -17.17 -1.16
CA ILE A 204 -26.90 -16.36 -0.48
C ILE A 204 -27.54 -15.03 -0.12
N VAL A 205 -27.52 -14.66 1.15
CA VAL A 205 -27.99 -13.35 1.60
C VAL A 205 -26.78 -12.46 1.85
N VAL A 206 -26.79 -11.25 1.29
CA VAL A 206 -25.71 -10.27 1.39
C VAL A 206 -26.24 -9.05 2.14
N GLY A 207 -25.58 -8.68 3.23
CA GLY A 207 -25.88 -7.49 4.02
C GLY A 207 -24.61 -6.74 4.39
N HIS A 208 -24.76 -5.70 5.20
CA HIS A 208 -23.61 -4.96 5.73
C HIS A 208 -23.26 -5.39 7.16
N HIS A 209 -24.25 -5.42 8.06
CA HIS A 209 -24.01 -5.74 9.46
C HIS A 209 -23.97 -7.26 9.72
N PRO A 210 -23.16 -7.73 10.69
CA PRO A 210 -23.11 -9.15 11.04
C PRO A 210 -24.36 -9.62 11.78
N ILE A 211 -24.84 -10.81 11.44
CA ILE A 211 -25.76 -11.58 12.31
C ILE A 211 -24.96 -12.33 13.38
N ARG A 212 -23.82 -12.90 12.99
CA ARG A 212 -22.84 -13.56 13.86
C ARG A 212 -21.48 -12.93 13.64
N SER A 213 -20.78 -12.53 14.70
CA SER A 213 -19.40 -12.04 14.61
C SER A 213 -18.68 -12.11 15.96
N VAL A 214 -17.39 -12.46 15.95
CA VAL A 214 -16.47 -12.27 17.09
C VAL A 214 -15.61 -11.01 16.94
N GLY A 215 -15.84 -10.24 15.87
CA GLY A 215 -15.20 -8.97 15.61
C GLY A 215 -15.62 -7.89 16.60
N HIS A 216 -15.12 -6.67 16.35
CA HIS A 216 -15.28 -5.53 17.23
C HIS A 216 -16.73 -5.18 17.56
N HIS A 217 -17.64 -5.35 16.58
CA HIS A 217 -19.04 -5.00 16.73
C HIS A 217 -19.89 -6.12 17.31
N GLY A 218 -19.48 -7.37 17.12
CA GLY A 218 -20.24 -8.55 17.53
C GLY A 218 -21.59 -8.67 16.81
N ASP A 219 -22.44 -9.55 17.34
CA ASP A 219 -23.77 -9.81 16.77
C ASP A 219 -24.68 -8.56 16.77
N THR A 220 -25.32 -8.31 15.62
CA THR A 220 -26.37 -7.29 15.53
C THR A 220 -27.69 -7.86 16.02
N LYS A 221 -28.04 -7.56 17.28
CA LYS A 221 -29.21 -8.11 17.97
C LYS A 221 -30.51 -8.01 17.17
N GLU A 222 -30.79 -6.86 16.54
CA GLU A 222 -32.01 -6.68 15.76
C GLU A 222 -32.08 -7.62 14.54
N LEU A 223 -30.94 -7.95 13.92
CA LEU A 223 -30.89 -8.92 12.83
C LEU A 223 -31.01 -10.36 13.33
N VAL A 224 -30.40 -10.67 14.48
CA VAL A 224 -30.58 -11.98 15.16
C VAL A 224 -32.06 -12.21 15.50
N ASP A 225 -32.74 -11.20 16.01
CA ASP A 225 -34.13 -11.32 16.47
C ASP A 225 -35.13 -11.34 15.31
N ARG A 226 -34.87 -10.60 14.21
CA ARG A 226 -35.86 -10.37 13.15
C ARG A 226 -35.53 -10.97 11.78
N LEU A 227 -34.25 -10.99 11.38
CA LEU A 227 -33.84 -11.45 10.05
C LEU A 227 -33.46 -12.93 10.06
N LEU A 228 -32.64 -13.36 11.03
CA LEU A 228 -32.16 -14.73 11.13
C LEU A 228 -33.27 -15.79 11.10
N PRO A 229 -34.42 -15.63 11.80
CA PRO A 229 -35.51 -16.61 11.74
C PRO A 229 -36.07 -16.80 10.32
N ILE A 230 -36.14 -15.73 9.53
CA ILE A 230 -36.59 -15.79 8.12
C ILE A 230 -35.56 -16.55 7.28
N LEU A 231 -34.27 -16.29 7.49
CA LEU A 231 -33.21 -16.98 6.76
C LEU A 231 -33.20 -18.49 7.06
N GLN A 232 -33.36 -18.85 8.33
CA GLN A 232 -33.45 -20.23 8.80
C GLN A 232 -34.68 -20.94 8.24
N ALA A 233 -35.86 -20.31 8.32
CA ALA A 233 -37.11 -20.87 7.81
C ALA A 233 -37.07 -21.16 6.30
N ASN A 234 -36.31 -20.35 5.56
CA ASN A 234 -36.18 -20.47 4.10
C ASN A 234 -34.90 -21.19 3.63
N LYS A 235 -34.15 -21.80 4.56
CA LYS A 235 -32.96 -22.63 4.29
C LYS A 235 -31.91 -21.89 3.46
N VAL A 236 -31.60 -20.66 3.86
CA VAL A 236 -30.45 -19.92 3.32
C VAL A 236 -29.16 -20.71 3.59
N ASP A 237 -28.23 -20.72 2.63
CA ASP A 237 -26.97 -21.43 2.77
C ASP A 237 -25.90 -20.54 3.40
N PHE A 238 -25.83 -19.27 2.94
CA PHE A 238 -24.79 -18.32 3.33
C PHE A 238 -25.38 -16.96 3.67
N TYR A 239 -24.90 -16.38 4.77
CA TYR A 239 -25.06 -14.96 5.06
C TYR A 239 -23.68 -14.29 4.99
N VAL A 240 -23.53 -13.27 4.14
CA VAL A 240 -22.26 -12.60 3.87
C VAL A 240 -22.38 -11.12 4.23
N ASN A 241 -21.44 -10.61 5.04
CA ASN A 241 -21.45 -9.23 5.53
C ASN A 241 -20.08 -8.54 5.53
N GLY A 242 -20.10 -7.24 5.79
CA GLY A 242 -18.92 -6.41 6.08
C GLY A 242 -18.96 -5.94 7.54
N HIS A 243 -18.81 -4.63 7.76
CA HIS A 243 -18.96 -3.89 9.03
C HIS A 243 -17.91 -4.19 10.09
N ASP A 244 -17.60 -5.46 10.33
CA ASP A 244 -16.41 -5.84 11.09
C ASP A 244 -15.22 -5.87 10.14
N HIS A 245 -14.21 -5.05 10.44
CA HIS A 245 -13.06 -4.84 9.58
C HIS A 245 -12.05 -6.01 9.65
N CYS A 246 -12.51 -7.21 9.33
CA CYS A 246 -11.79 -8.48 9.39
C CYS A 246 -12.29 -9.44 8.28
N LEU A 247 -11.70 -10.63 8.22
CA LEU A 247 -12.25 -11.77 7.48
C LEU A 247 -12.63 -12.88 8.47
N GLU A 248 -13.81 -13.45 8.32
CA GLU A 248 -14.35 -14.37 9.31
C GLU A 248 -15.22 -15.47 8.69
N HIS A 249 -15.22 -16.63 9.33
CA HIS A 249 -16.19 -17.70 9.08
C HIS A 249 -16.67 -18.30 10.41
N ILE A 250 -17.96 -18.19 10.67
CA ILE A 250 -18.66 -18.83 11.80
C ILE A 250 -19.69 -19.83 11.25
N SER A 251 -19.72 -21.02 11.84
CA SER A 251 -20.84 -21.95 11.67
C SER A 251 -21.72 -21.89 12.91
N ASP A 252 -23.03 -21.98 12.72
CA ASP A 252 -23.99 -22.14 13.79
C ASP A 252 -24.23 -23.64 14.07
N ASP A 253 -24.39 -24.00 15.33
CA ASP A 253 -24.73 -25.38 15.72
C ASP A 253 -26.26 -25.62 15.61
N GLU A 254 -27.06 -24.55 15.65
CA GLU A 254 -28.52 -24.60 15.56
C GLU A 254 -29.04 -24.47 14.12
N SER A 255 -28.20 -24.00 13.20
CA SER A 255 -28.56 -23.72 11.81
C SER A 255 -27.52 -24.23 10.81
N THR A 256 -27.99 -24.61 9.62
CA THR A 256 -27.11 -24.97 8.51
C THR A 256 -26.44 -23.75 7.85
N ILE A 257 -26.91 -22.53 8.14
CA ILE A 257 -26.38 -21.28 7.59
C ILE A 257 -24.90 -21.12 7.98
N GLN A 258 -24.07 -20.74 7.01
CA GLN A 258 -22.71 -20.30 7.26
C GLN A 258 -22.65 -18.76 7.25
N PHE A 259 -22.04 -18.18 8.29
CA PHE A 259 -21.87 -16.74 8.43
C PHE A 259 -20.46 -16.36 8.04
N LEU A 260 -20.33 -15.41 7.10
CA LEU A 260 -19.06 -15.04 6.49
C LEU A 260 -18.89 -13.52 6.51
N THR A 261 -17.79 -13.05 7.10
CA THR A 261 -17.45 -11.62 7.11
C THR A 261 -16.33 -11.35 6.11
N SER A 262 -16.51 -10.33 5.28
CA SER A 262 -15.53 -9.81 4.32
C SER A 262 -15.36 -8.29 4.44
N GLY A 263 -15.19 -7.75 5.65
CA GLY A 263 -15.00 -6.31 5.89
C GLY A 263 -13.54 -5.83 5.90
N GLY A 264 -12.59 -6.68 5.52
CA GLY A 264 -11.17 -6.33 5.43
C GLY A 264 -10.76 -5.58 4.15
N GLY A 265 -11.68 -5.00 3.38
CA GLY A 265 -11.41 -4.51 2.02
C GLY A 265 -10.50 -3.28 1.93
N SER A 266 -10.34 -2.53 3.02
CA SER A 266 -9.17 -1.66 3.20
C SER A 266 -8.70 -1.59 4.65
N LYS A 267 -9.13 -0.64 5.49
CA LYS A 267 -8.65 -0.57 6.88
C LYS A 267 -9.12 -1.80 7.67
N ALA A 268 -8.22 -2.51 8.36
CA ALA A 268 -8.56 -3.65 9.23
C ALA A 268 -8.38 -3.33 10.74
N TRP A 269 -9.10 -4.04 11.61
CA TRP A 269 -8.98 -3.92 13.07
C TRP A 269 -8.17 -5.07 13.66
N ARG A 270 -6.87 -4.83 13.88
CA ARG A 270 -5.96 -5.82 14.46
C ARG A 270 -6.16 -5.99 15.96
N GLY A 271 -6.14 -7.25 16.41
CA GLY A 271 -6.13 -7.62 17.83
C GLY A 271 -7.51 -7.80 18.48
N ASP A 272 -8.59 -7.71 17.71
CA ASP A 272 -9.94 -7.98 18.20
C ASP A 272 -10.25 -9.47 18.01
N SER A 273 -9.94 -10.34 18.97
CA SER A 273 -10.48 -11.70 18.94
C SER A 273 -10.69 -12.25 20.35
N ASP A 274 -11.94 -12.56 20.66
CA ASP A 274 -12.29 -13.52 21.70
C ASP A 274 -12.65 -14.86 21.04
N LYS A 275 -12.34 -15.98 21.70
CA LYS A 275 -12.79 -17.29 21.23
C LYS A 275 -14.30 -17.38 21.42
N ALA A 276 -15.05 -17.64 20.35
CA ALA A 276 -16.46 -17.99 20.43
C ALA A 276 -16.71 -19.39 19.86
N ASP A 277 -17.79 -20.01 20.32
CA ASP A 277 -18.29 -21.26 19.77
C ASP A 277 -18.68 -21.08 18.31
N GLY A 278 -18.50 -22.14 17.50
CA GLY A 278 -18.80 -22.09 16.07
C GLY A 278 -17.78 -21.39 15.18
N LEU A 279 -16.84 -20.59 15.73
CA LEU A 279 -15.79 -19.89 14.97
C LEU A 279 -14.89 -20.88 14.24
N LYS A 280 -14.86 -20.79 12.90
CA LYS A 280 -14.04 -21.66 12.04
C LYS A 280 -12.80 -20.93 11.54
N PHE A 281 -12.91 -19.64 11.23
CA PHE A 281 -11.81 -18.81 10.75
C PHE A 281 -11.93 -17.38 11.27
N PHE A 282 -10.79 -16.78 11.57
CA PHE A 282 -10.71 -15.36 11.86
C PHE A 282 -9.37 -14.82 11.36
N ASN A 283 -9.40 -13.66 10.71
CA ASN A 283 -8.23 -12.88 10.36
C ASN A 283 -8.53 -11.40 10.56
N ASP A 284 -7.78 -10.76 11.44
CA ASP A 284 -7.88 -9.36 11.83
C ASP A 284 -7.15 -8.40 10.86
N GLY A 285 -6.73 -8.94 9.72
CA GLY A 285 -6.06 -8.26 8.63
C GLY A 285 -6.99 -7.97 7.45
N GLN A 286 -6.37 -7.52 6.37
CA GLN A 286 -7.06 -7.01 5.20
C GLN A 286 -7.19 -8.10 4.16
N GLY A 287 -8.21 -8.04 3.31
CA GLY A 287 -8.48 -9.07 2.34
C GLY A 287 -9.85 -8.98 1.73
N PHE A 288 -10.20 -10.06 1.04
CA PHE A 288 -11.46 -10.24 0.34
C PHE A 288 -11.75 -11.74 0.26
N MET A 289 -12.87 -12.11 -0.35
CA MET A 289 -13.28 -13.49 -0.52
C MET A 289 -13.47 -13.82 -2.00
N SER A 290 -13.14 -15.04 -2.41
CA SER A 290 -13.56 -15.59 -3.70
C SER A 290 -14.56 -16.72 -3.49
N VAL A 291 -15.57 -16.78 -4.34
CA VAL A 291 -16.62 -17.80 -4.31
C VAL A 291 -16.69 -18.48 -5.67
N GLN A 292 -16.78 -19.80 -5.68
CA GLN A 292 -17.00 -20.63 -6.86
C GLN A 292 -18.11 -21.63 -6.56
N LEU A 293 -19.21 -21.55 -7.30
CA LEU A 293 -20.40 -22.39 -7.18
C LEU A 293 -20.56 -23.27 -8.41
N THR A 294 -21.00 -24.49 -8.16
CA THR A 294 -21.47 -25.46 -9.16
C THR A 294 -22.80 -26.03 -8.68
N GLN A 295 -23.50 -26.80 -9.51
CA GLN A 295 -24.78 -27.44 -9.11
C GLN A 295 -24.66 -28.30 -7.84
N SER A 296 -23.47 -28.86 -7.56
CA SER A 296 -23.25 -29.80 -6.46
C SER A 296 -22.28 -29.32 -5.38
N ASN A 297 -21.45 -28.32 -5.66
CA ASN A 297 -20.42 -27.87 -4.74
C ASN A 297 -20.31 -26.36 -4.68
N VAL A 298 -19.96 -25.86 -3.50
CA VAL A 298 -19.51 -24.49 -3.27
C VAL A 298 -18.10 -24.56 -2.74
N GLU A 299 -17.22 -23.76 -3.33
CA GLU A 299 -15.90 -23.47 -2.82
C GLU A 299 -15.81 -21.98 -2.52
N ILE A 300 -15.34 -21.65 -1.32
CA ILE A 300 -15.08 -20.27 -0.96
C ILE A 300 -13.71 -20.19 -0.31
N VAL A 301 -13.01 -19.10 -0.57
CA VAL A 301 -11.67 -18.85 -0.05
C VAL A 301 -11.63 -17.46 0.55
N LEU A 302 -11.30 -17.35 1.84
CA LEU A 302 -10.96 -16.07 2.46
C LEU A 302 -9.49 -15.77 2.18
N LEU A 303 -9.22 -14.65 1.52
CA LEU A 303 -7.90 -14.28 0.96
C LEU A 303 -7.34 -13.09 1.73
N CYS A 304 -6.38 -13.35 2.62
CA CYS A 304 -5.78 -12.34 3.49
C CYS A 304 -4.46 -11.80 2.92
N LEU A 305 -4.22 -10.49 3.00
CA LEU A 305 -2.98 -9.85 2.57
C LEU A 305 -1.86 -10.06 3.60
N LYS A 306 -0.67 -10.49 3.14
CA LYS A 306 0.59 -10.40 3.91
C LYS A 306 1.23 -9.02 3.81
N PRO A 307 2.09 -8.65 4.77
CA PRO A 307 2.97 -7.48 4.66
C PRO A 307 3.71 -7.41 3.31
N ASN A 308 4.13 -8.55 2.74
CA ASN A 308 4.89 -8.64 1.49
C ASN A 308 4.03 -8.71 0.20
N ASN A 309 2.74 -8.38 0.25
CA ASN A 309 1.85 -8.44 -0.92
C ASN A 309 1.66 -9.82 -1.57
N LEU A 310 1.83 -10.85 -0.75
CA LEU A 310 1.43 -12.21 -1.07
C LEU A 310 0.15 -12.55 -0.31
N ILE A 311 -0.71 -13.39 -0.88
CA ILE A 311 -1.85 -13.95 -0.15
C ILE A 311 -1.31 -14.90 0.93
N ALA A 312 -1.77 -14.69 2.15
CA ALA A 312 -1.13 -15.20 3.34
C ALA A 312 -1.55 -16.61 3.70
N ASN A 313 -2.86 -16.72 3.76
CA ASN A 313 -3.64 -17.72 4.45
C ASN A 313 -4.87 -17.86 3.56
N GLU A 314 -4.90 -18.95 2.82
CA GLU A 314 -6.09 -19.40 2.14
C GLU A 314 -6.80 -20.31 3.13
N ARG A 315 -8.00 -19.95 3.57
CA ARG A 315 -8.90 -20.96 4.12
C ARG A 315 -9.93 -21.29 3.06
N ARG A 316 -9.71 -22.41 2.40
CA ARG A 316 -10.64 -23.02 1.45
C ARG A 316 -11.68 -23.81 2.22
N PHE A 317 -12.94 -23.55 1.94
CA PHE A 317 -14.06 -24.32 2.45
C PHE A 317 -14.86 -24.86 1.27
N GLN A 318 -15.18 -26.15 1.35
CA GLN A 318 -15.96 -26.85 0.34
C GLN A 318 -17.20 -27.47 1.00
N ALA A 319 -18.39 -27.20 0.45
CA ALA A 319 -19.63 -27.87 0.87
C ALA A 319 -20.32 -28.53 -0.33
N LYS A 320 -21.02 -29.64 -0.08
CA LYS A 320 -21.77 -30.40 -1.09
C LYS A 320 -23.27 -30.21 -0.93
N SER A 321 -23.98 -30.18 -2.05
CA SER A 321 -25.44 -30.10 -2.07
C SER A 321 -26.08 -31.27 -1.30
N GLY A 322 -26.96 -30.98 -0.34
CA GLY A 322 -27.78 -31.99 0.36
C GLY A 322 -27.10 -32.70 1.54
N ILE A 323 -25.81 -32.45 1.79
CA ILE A 323 -25.13 -32.83 3.03
C ILE A 323 -24.10 -31.73 3.30
N ILE A 324 -24.31 -30.87 4.31
CA ILE A 324 -23.20 -30.13 4.92
C ILE A 324 -22.41 -31.17 5.73
N ALA A 325 -21.70 -32.04 5.01
CA ALA A 325 -20.86 -33.06 5.61
C ALA A 325 -19.71 -32.32 6.30
N LYS A 326 -19.39 -32.76 7.52
CA LYS A 326 -18.22 -32.33 8.29
C LYS A 326 -17.05 -32.02 7.34
N PRO A 327 -16.42 -30.83 7.48
CA PRO A 327 -15.37 -30.38 6.57
C PRO A 327 -14.35 -31.49 6.31
N ARG A 328 -14.14 -31.87 5.04
CA ARG A 328 -12.94 -32.62 4.67
C ARG A 328 -11.81 -31.60 4.56
N PHE A 329 -10.90 -31.68 5.52
CA PHE A 329 -9.72 -30.82 5.62
C PHE A 329 -8.64 -31.33 4.65
N GLU A 330 -8.38 -30.61 3.57
CA GLU A 330 -7.17 -30.81 2.77
C GLU A 330 -6.26 -29.59 2.89
N PHE A 331 -5.10 -29.78 3.51
CA PHE A 331 -3.99 -28.83 3.47
C PHE A 331 -3.21 -29.03 2.17
N ASN A 332 -3.61 -28.35 1.10
CA ASN A 332 -2.74 -28.23 -0.08
C ASN A 332 -2.04 -26.88 -0.04
N ARG A 333 -0.73 -26.88 0.25
CA ARG A 333 0.17 -25.78 -0.10
C ARG A 333 0.17 -25.68 -1.63
N ILE A 334 -0.53 -24.69 -2.19
CA ILE A 334 -0.25 -24.29 -3.57
C ILE A 334 1.08 -23.53 -3.51
N SER A 335 2.18 -24.22 -3.78
CA SER A 335 3.42 -23.55 -4.13
C SER A 335 3.24 -22.94 -5.52
N PHE A 336 3.30 -21.62 -5.62
CA PHE A 336 3.46 -20.92 -6.89
C PHE A 336 4.75 -21.40 -7.56
N ARG A 337 4.64 -22.37 -8.47
CA ARG A 337 5.72 -22.70 -9.41
C ARG A 337 5.54 -21.81 -10.63
N GLU A 338 6.45 -20.86 -10.78
CA GLU A 338 6.69 -20.17 -12.05
C GLU A 338 6.91 -21.23 -13.14
N ARG A 339 5.97 -21.33 -14.09
CA ARG A 339 6.18 -22.10 -15.32
C ARG A 339 7.13 -21.30 -16.22
N CYS A 340 8.43 -21.41 -15.96
CA CYS A 340 9.45 -21.08 -16.94
C CYS A 340 9.47 -22.16 -18.04
N PHE A 341 9.35 -21.72 -19.28
CA PHE A 341 9.50 -22.57 -20.47
C PHE A 341 10.87 -23.27 -20.47
N SER A 342 10.80 -24.54 -20.87
CA SER A 342 11.88 -25.51 -21.07
C SER A 342 13.18 -24.95 -21.66
N SER A 343 14.31 -25.23 -20.98
CA SER A 343 15.51 -25.74 -21.65
C SER A 343 16.24 -26.74 -20.73
N LYS A 344 16.60 -27.88 -21.32
CA LYS A 344 17.23 -29.04 -20.67
C LYS A 344 18.74 -28.82 -20.48
N LEU A 345 19.30 -29.65 -19.59
CA LEU A 345 20.70 -29.91 -19.25
C LEU A 345 21.34 -28.95 -18.23
N ILE A 346 21.53 -29.45 -17.01
CA ILE A 346 22.83 -29.82 -16.39
C ILE A 346 22.54 -30.35 -14.96
N ARG A 347 23.15 -31.47 -14.58
CA ARG A 347 23.00 -32.13 -13.25
C ARG A 347 23.77 -31.37 -12.16
N PRO A 348 23.32 -31.32 -10.90
CA PRO A 348 24.14 -30.83 -9.79
C PRO A 348 25.06 -31.94 -9.24
N LEU A 349 26.32 -31.59 -9.00
CA LEU A 349 27.28 -32.33 -8.18
C LEU A 349 27.08 -31.94 -6.71
N GLU A 350 26.87 -32.94 -5.86
CA GLU A 350 27.00 -32.86 -4.41
C GLU A 350 28.49 -32.82 -3.99
N ILE A 351 28.72 -32.34 -2.75
CA ILE A 351 29.95 -32.37 -1.91
C ILE A 351 30.52 -30.96 -1.64
N GLU A 352 30.35 -30.44 -0.41
CA GLU A 352 31.40 -30.37 0.63
C GLU A 352 31.02 -29.40 1.78
N SER A 353 30.25 -29.87 2.77
CA SER A 353 29.83 -29.11 3.97
C SER A 353 30.78 -29.24 5.18
N SER A 354 32.03 -29.69 4.98
CA SER A 354 32.93 -30.05 6.09
C SER A 354 34.07 -29.05 6.37
N ARG A 355 34.24 -27.98 5.57
CA ARG A 355 35.32 -26.99 5.80
C ARG A 355 34.95 -25.76 6.65
N ARG A 356 33.66 -25.49 6.90
CA ARG A 356 33.24 -24.30 7.69
C ARG A 356 33.45 -24.38 9.20
N ARG A 357 33.64 -25.58 9.78
CA ARG A 357 33.78 -25.74 11.25
C ARG A 357 35.20 -25.59 11.79
N ARG A 358 36.23 -25.46 10.95
CA ARG A 358 37.64 -25.31 11.40
C ARG A 358 38.18 -23.87 11.41
N MET A 359 37.55 -22.91 10.73
CA MET A 359 37.99 -21.51 10.75
C MET A 359 37.43 -20.70 11.92
N VAL A 360 36.24 -21.05 12.43
CA VAL A 360 35.59 -20.32 13.53
C VAL A 360 36.29 -20.54 14.89
N LYS A 361 37.03 -21.64 15.05
CA LYS A 361 37.74 -21.93 16.31
C LYS A 361 39.10 -21.24 16.44
N LYS A 362 39.67 -20.68 15.35
CA LYS A 362 40.97 -19.98 15.39
C LYS A 362 40.85 -18.46 15.56
N ALA A 363 39.65 -17.89 15.41
CA ALA A 363 39.41 -16.46 15.61
C ALA A 363 39.05 -16.10 17.06
N ASN A 364 38.50 -17.04 17.83
CA ASN A 364 38.12 -16.81 19.24
C ASN A 364 39.30 -16.81 20.22
N ASP A 365 40.45 -17.39 19.86
CA ASP A 365 41.61 -17.47 20.76
C ASP A 365 42.54 -16.24 20.66
N ALA A 366 42.27 -15.30 19.75
CA ALA A 366 43.07 -14.07 19.57
C ALA A 366 42.51 -12.83 20.30
N ALA A 367 41.30 -12.89 20.85
CA ALA A 367 40.63 -11.74 21.47
C ALA A 367 40.70 -11.72 23.02
N THR A 368 41.32 -12.72 23.65
CA THR A 368 41.43 -12.83 25.12
C THR A 368 42.81 -12.41 25.67
N ILE A 369 43.65 -11.79 24.85
CA ILE A 369 44.99 -11.30 25.25
C ILE A 369 45.16 -9.84 24.80
N MET A 370 44.34 -8.91 25.31
CA MET A 370 44.63 -7.46 25.23
C MET A 370 43.88 -6.62 26.30
N LEU A 371 43.56 -7.19 27.46
CA LEU A 371 42.98 -6.44 28.58
C LEU A 371 43.56 -6.87 29.93
N THR A 372 44.87 -6.77 30.11
CA THR A 372 45.51 -6.66 31.44
C THR A 372 46.90 -6.04 31.31
N SER A 373 47.03 -4.72 31.53
CA SER A 373 48.22 -4.10 32.16
C SER A 373 48.12 -2.57 32.14
N GLY A 374 48.29 -1.94 33.31
CA GLY A 374 48.78 -0.55 33.41
C GLY A 374 47.85 0.41 34.12
N GLY A 375 48.00 0.51 35.45
CA GLY A 375 47.45 1.59 36.26
C GLY A 375 48.42 2.75 36.49
N ASP A 376 47.92 3.67 37.32
CA ASP A 376 48.57 4.70 38.14
C ASP A 376 48.67 6.17 37.66
N ALA A 377 47.88 6.97 38.39
CA ALA A 377 48.18 8.24 39.08
C ALA A 377 48.42 9.54 38.28
N TRP A 378 47.62 10.57 38.59
CA TRP A 378 48.08 11.76 39.34
C TRP A 378 46.93 12.70 39.78
N CYS A 379 47.08 13.25 40.99
CA CYS A 379 46.16 14.16 41.71
C CYS A 379 46.35 15.65 41.34
N GLY A 380 45.37 16.51 41.65
CA GLY A 380 45.64 17.95 41.82
C GLY A 380 44.45 18.92 41.87
N ALA A 381 43.83 19.05 43.05
CA ALA A 381 43.35 20.26 43.75
C ALA A 381 42.55 21.41 43.04
N ALA A 382 41.44 21.79 43.67
CA ALA A 382 40.78 23.13 43.63
C ALA A 382 41.48 24.11 44.62
N PRO A 383 41.16 25.44 44.74
CA PRO A 383 39.84 25.92 45.23
C PRO A 383 39.36 27.34 44.80
N GLU A 384 38.09 27.63 45.16
CA GLU A 384 37.46 28.89 45.66
C GLU A 384 37.54 30.25 44.89
N SER A 385 36.38 30.88 44.62
CA SER A 385 35.77 31.91 45.51
C SER A 385 34.68 32.80 44.83
N SER A 386 33.65 33.08 45.65
CA SER A 386 32.68 34.21 45.71
C SER A 386 32.53 35.26 44.59
N GLU A 387 31.29 35.61 44.22
CA GLU A 387 30.57 36.79 44.76
C GLU A 387 29.11 36.89 44.29
N LYS A 388 28.27 37.45 45.17
CA LYS A 388 26.83 37.73 45.01
C LYS A 388 26.62 39.17 44.52
N CYS A 389 25.52 39.43 43.82
CA CYS A 389 24.74 40.65 44.02
C CYS A 389 23.25 40.38 43.75
N GLY A 390 22.40 40.79 44.70
CA GLY A 390 20.95 40.66 44.63
C GLY A 390 20.25 42.02 44.56
N GLY A 391 18.95 41.97 44.28
CA GLY A 391 18.00 43.07 44.44
C GLY A 391 16.58 42.52 44.49
N LYS A 392 15.89 42.75 45.62
CA LYS A 392 14.44 42.58 45.83
C LYS A 392 13.72 43.84 45.31
N ASP A 393 12.44 43.86 44.97
CA ASP A 393 11.35 43.94 45.96
C ASP A 393 9.93 43.75 45.39
N GLU A 394 9.08 43.33 46.34
CA GLU A 394 7.65 43.61 46.54
C GLU A 394 6.51 42.70 46.01
N LYS A 395 5.61 42.44 46.97
CA LYS A 395 4.46 41.54 46.99
C LYS A 395 3.16 42.32 46.79
N SER A 396 2.14 41.68 46.21
CA SER A 396 0.74 41.88 46.63
C SER A 396 -0.08 40.58 46.48
N SER A 397 -1.27 40.57 47.07
CA SER A 397 -1.85 39.49 47.87
C SER A 397 -2.93 38.61 47.22
N SER A 398 -2.94 37.34 47.64
CA SER A 398 -4.07 36.44 47.93
C SER A 398 -5.32 36.41 47.03
N THR A 399 -5.59 35.23 46.46
CA THR A 399 -6.90 34.56 46.58
C THR A 399 -6.74 33.05 46.39
N THR A 400 -7.34 32.29 47.30
CA THR A 400 -7.35 30.83 47.38
C THR A 400 -8.28 30.23 46.33
N GLY A 401 -7.72 29.50 45.36
CA GLY A 401 -8.46 28.74 44.35
C GLY A 401 -8.15 27.25 44.43
N LYS A 402 -9.20 26.43 44.63
CA LYS A 402 -9.15 24.95 44.67
C LYS A 402 -8.43 24.38 43.43
N VAL A 403 -7.41 23.54 43.66
CA VAL A 403 -6.81 22.71 42.62
C VAL A 403 -7.76 21.56 42.29
N VAL A 404 -8.49 21.68 41.17
CA VAL A 404 -9.22 20.57 40.56
C VAL A 404 -8.21 19.77 39.73
N ARG A 405 -7.87 18.55 40.15
CA ARG A 405 -7.16 17.58 39.32
C ARG A 405 -8.08 17.13 38.19
N VAL A 406 -7.78 17.56 36.97
CA VAL A 406 -8.37 16.99 35.75
C VAL A 406 -7.70 15.62 35.52
N PRO A 407 -8.44 14.51 35.39
CA PRO A 407 -7.86 13.23 35.00
C PRO A 407 -7.23 13.36 33.62
N ALA A 408 -6.04 12.78 33.42
CA ALA A 408 -5.41 12.68 32.12
C ALA A 408 -6.38 11.91 31.18
N ALA A 409 -7.04 12.66 30.29
CA ALA A 409 -7.82 12.07 29.22
C ALA A 409 -6.89 11.14 28.41
N MET A 410 -7.33 9.90 28.22
CA MET A 410 -6.69 8.91 27.35
C MET A 410 -6.59 9.50 25.94
N VAL A 411 -5.43 10.01 25.59
CA VAL A 411 -5.09 10.34 24.20
C VAL A 411 -5.04 8.99 23.45
N PRO A 412 -5.85 8.79 22.40
CA PRO A 412 -5.80 7.55 21.63
C PRO A 412 -4.39 7.40 21.06
N ARG A 413 -3.72 6.30 21.42
CA ARG A 413 -2.44 5.90 20.80
C ARG A 413 -2.72 5.69 19.31
N LYS A 414 -2.38 6.68 18.47
CA LYS A 414 -2.38 6.50 17.01
C LYS A 414 -1.46 5.33 16.70
N SER A 415 -1.96 4.34 15.96
CA SER A 415 -1.11 3.26 15.47
C SER A 415 0.00 3.84 14.59
N ALA A 416 1.22 3.30 14.71
CA ALA A 416 2.36 3.79 13.94
C ALA A 416 2.11 3.72 12.43
N ALA A 417 1.31 2.75 11.96
CA ALA A 417 0.90 2.63 10.56
C ALA A 417 0.07 3.82 10.09
N ALA A 418 -0.95 4.25 10.86
CA ALA A 418 -1.78 5.40 10.49
C ALA A 418 -1.01 6.74 10.49
N ALA A 419 0.09 6.83 11.24
CA ALA A 419 0.99 7.98 11.19
C ALA A 419 1.84 7.98 9.90
N VAL A 420 2.33 6.81 9.48
CA VAL A 420 3.08 6.64 8.23
C VAL A 420 2.21 6.96 7.01
N ASP A 421 0.96 6.48 6.98
CA ASP A 421 0.06 6.71 5.84
C ASP A 421 -0.23 8.22 5.65
N LYS A 422 -0.46 8.96 6.74
CA LYS A 422 -0.64 10.41 6.70
C LYS A 422 0.63 11.16 6.24
N GLU A 423 1.79 10.72 6.69
CA GLU A 423 3.08 11.28 6.29
C GLU A 423 3.33 11.06 4.79
N VAL A 424 3.06 9.84 4.29
CA VAL A 424 3.13 9.51 2.86
C VAL A 424 2.20 10.40 2.04
N ALA A 425 0.93 10.53 2.44
CA ALA A 425 -0.04 11.36 1.74
C ALA A 425 0.39 12.83 1.68
N ALA A 426 0.90 13.37 2.79
CA ALA A 426 1.41 14.74 2.86
C ALA A 426 2.62 14.96 1.94
N ARG A 427 3.60 14.04 1.96
CA ARG A 427 4.76 14.10 1.07
C ARG A 427 4.37 14.01 -0.39
N ARG A 428 3.47 13.08 -0.75
CA ARG A 428 2.98 12.92 -2.13
C ARG A 428 2.23 14.17 -2.61
N ALA A 429 1.32 14.70 -1.80
CA ALA A 429 0.59 15.91 -2.14
C ALA A 429 1.54 17.09 -2.41
N LEU A 430 2.59 17.24 -1.58
CA LEU A 430 3.60 18.27 -1.79
C LEU A 430 4.43 18.04 -3.06
N ALA A 431 4.83 16.79 -3.36
CA ALA A 431 5.55 16.45 -4.58
C ALA A 431 4.73 16.75 -5.84
N ILE A 432 3.44 16.39 -5.84
CA ILE A 432 2.50 16.69 -6.92
C ILE A 432 2.33 18.21 -7.08
N LYS A 433 2.12 18.93 -5.97
CA LYS A 433 1.96 20.39 -5.98
C LYS A 433 3.14 21.08 -6.65
N ARG A 434 4.38 20.67 -6.33
CA ARG A 434 5.60 21.22 -6.96
C ARG A 434 5.72 20.95 -8.46
N VAL A 435 5.14 19.85 -8.95
CA VAL A 435 5.10 19.58 -10.39
C VAL A 435 4.09 20.51 -11.07
N LEU A 436 2.93 20.71 -10.46
CA LEU A 436 1.88 21.60 -11.00
C LEU A 436 2.33 23.07 -11.00
N GLU A 437 2.94 23.55 -9.92
CA GLU A 437 3.44 24.92 -9.81
C GLU A 437 4.54 25.23 -10.84
N ASP A 438 5.43 24.28 -11.14
CA ASP A 438 6.52 24.49 -12.11
C ASP A 438 6.04 24.62 -13.57
N ASN A 439 4.86 24.06 -13.89
CA ASN A 439 4.26 24.15 -15.22
C ASN A 439 3.63 25.52 -15.52
N GLU A 440 3.29 26.31 -14.51
CA GLU A 440 2.69 27.64 -14.73
C GLU A 440 3.73 28.65 -15.24
N ASP A 441 5.01 28.45 -14.93
CA ASP A 441 6.08 29.43 -15.18
C ASP A 441 6.96 29.13 -16.41
N ASN A 442 6.95 27.91 -16.97
CA ASN A 442 7.94 27.47 -17.97
C ASN A 442 7.35 27.01 -19.31
N ARG A 443 7.68 27.71 -20.40
CA ARG A 443 7.20 27.39 -21.77
C ARG A 443 8.10 26.43 -22.55
N ASP A 444 9.27 26.07 -22.04
CA ASP A 444 10.29 25.30 -22.77
C ASP A 444 10.34 23.81 -22.39
N THR A 445 9.85 23.48 -21.19
CA THR A 445 9.78 22.12 -20.65
C THR A 445 8.37 21.86 -20.14
N SER A 446 7.78 20.74 -20.55
CA SER A 446 6.56 20.20 -19.93
C SER A 446 6.97 19.23 -18.83
N ARG A 447 6.51 19.47 -17.59
CA ARG A 447 6.79 18.61 -16.44
C ARG A 447 5.53 17.86 -16.04
N GLU A 448 5.59 16.54 -15.98
CA GLU A 448 4.46 15.69 -15.62
C GLU A 448 4.82 14.77 -14.46
N PHE A 449 3.81 14.30 -13.72
CA PHE A 449 3.99 13.24 -12.74
C PHE A 449 3.13 12.03 -13.09
N SER A 450 3.58 10.85 -12.67
CA SER A 450 2.81 9.61 -12.76
C SER A 450 3.03 8.82 -11.49
N LEU A 451 2.02 8.04 -11.11
CA LEU A 451 2.14 7.03 -10.07
C LEU A 451 2.43 5.69 -10.72
N PHE A 452 3.49 5.03 -10.25
CA PHE A 452 3.93 3.71 -10.70
C PHE A 452 3.72 2.73 -9.56
N VAL A 453 2.88 1.71 -9.76
CA VAL A 453 2.64 0.68 -8.73
C VAL A 453 3.61 -0.47 -8.95
N THR A 454 4.39 -0.81 -7.92
CA THR A 454 5.34 -1.92 -7.98
C THR A 454 4.62 -3.27 -7.95
N SER A 455 5.32 -4.36 -8.30
CA SER A 455 4.80 -5.73 -8.13
C SER A 455 4.46 -6.06 -6.67
N ARG A 456 5.03 -5.30 -5.73
CA ARG A 456 4.74 -5.35 -4.31
C ARG A 456 3.76 -4.27 -3.90
N GLY A 457 2.87 -3.80 -4.77
CA GLY A 457 1.77 -2.90 -4.42
C GLY A 457 2.16 -1.57 -3.76
N ASP A 458 3.44 -1.18 -3.82
CA ASP A 458 3.91 0.12 -3.35
C ASP A 458 3.66 1.15 -4.45
N THR A 459 3.17 2.33 -4.09
CA THR A 459 3.01 3.45 -5.01
C THR A 459 4.28 4.28 -5.04
N ILE A 460 4.94 4.27 -6.19
CA ILE A 460 6.14 5.06 -6.48
C ILE A 460 5.73 6.32 -7.22
N PHE A 461 6.19 7.46 -6.70
CA PHE A 461 6.08 8.72 -7.41
C PHE A 461 7.16 8.81 -8.48
N THR A 462 6.72 9.11 -9.70
CA THR A 462 7.59 9.34 -10.85
C THR A 462 7.22 10.66 -11.48
N GLN A 463 8.18 11.27 -12.16
CA GLN A 463 7.97 12.50 -12.90
C GLN A 463 8.78 12.50 -14.19
N SER A 464 8.37 13.30 -15.16
CA SER A 464 9.08 13.46 -16.41
C SER A 464 9.21 14.94 -16.76
N TRP A 465 10.27 15.25 -17.50
CA TRP A 465 10.53 16.55 -18.09
C TRP A 465 10.72 16.34 -19.58
N THR A 466 9.79 16.88 -20.36
CA THR A 466 9.76 16.74 -21.82
C THR A 466 10.13 18.07 -22.47
N PRO A 467 11.11 18.12 -23.37
CA PRO A 467 11.42 19.34 -24.11
C PRO A 467 10.26 19.68 -25.06
N VAL A 468 9.81 20.93 -25.04
CA VAL A 468 8.69 21.40 -25.88
C VAL A 468 9.19 21.97 -27.21
N LYS A 469 10.30 22.71 -27.18
CA LYS A 469 10.85 23.42 -28.34
C LYS A 469 12.01 22.69 -29.05
N VAL A 470 12.55 21.64 -28.43
CA VAL A 470 13.71 20.90 -28.94
C VAL A 470 13.28 19.46 -29.22
N GLN A 471 13.68 18.93 -30.37
CA GLN A 471 13.39 17.54 -30.72
C GLN A 471 14.04 16.59 -29.70
N VAL A 472 13.26 15.63 -29.21
CA VAL A 472 13.78 14.56 -28.35
C VAL A 472 14.70 13.67 -29.17
N ARG A 473 15.95 13.53 -28.74
CA ARG A 473 16.97 12.70 -29.37
C ARG A 473 17.34 11.49 -28.50
N GLY A 474 17.18 11.60 -27.18
CA GLY A 474 17.49 10.55 -26.21
C GLY A 474 16.79 10.75 -24.88
N MET A 475 17.00 9.81 -23.97
CA MET A 475 16.38 9.81 -22.65
C MET A 475 17.41 9.73 -21.53
N VAL A 476 17.09 10.33 -20.39
CA VAL A 476 17.85 10.19 -19.15
C VAL A 476 16.91 9.75 -18.02
N VAL A 477 17.15 8.58 -17.45
CA VAL A 477 16.47 8.10 -16.23
C VAL A 477 17.31 8.48 -15.02
N LEU A 478 16.80 9.43 -14.22
CA LEU A 478 17.41 10.02 -13.05
C LEU A 478 16.99 9.31 -11.76
N LEU A 479 18.00 8.87 -11.00
CA LEU A 479 17.87 8.22 -9.70
C LEU A 479 18.53 9.11 -8.64
N HIS A 480 17.73 9.61 -7.70
CA HIS A 480 18.23 10.49 -6.65
C HIS A 480 19.00 9.74 -5.56
N GLY A 481 19.76 10.49 -4.75
CA GLY A 481 20.54 9.98 -3.61
C GLY A 481 19.72 9.66 -2.37
N LEU A 482 20.36 9.07 -1.36
CA LEU A 482 19.74 8.72 -0.08
C LEU A 482 19.18 9.96 0.63
N ASN A 483 18.00 9.83 1.27
CA ASN A 483 17.30 10.88 2.01
C ASN A 483 16.80 12.06 1.15
N GLU A 484 16.90 11.98 -0.17
CA GLU A 484 16.45 13.03 -1.09
C GLU A 484 15.17 12.65 -1.86
N HIS A 485 14.92 13.33 -2.98
CA HIS A 485 13.89 13.00 -3.96
C HIS A 485 14.25 13.56 -5.35
N SER A 486 13.65 13.02 -6.40
CA SER A 486 13.91 13.37 -7.81
C SER A 486 13.59 14.84 -8.14
N GLY A 487 12.65 15.46 -7.41
CA GLY A 487 12.25 16.85 -7.62
C GLY A 487 13.37 17.88 -7.42
N ARG A 488 14.43 17.53 -6.67
CA ARG A 488 15.59 18.40 -6.45
C ARG A 488 16.41 18.64 -7.71
N TYR A 489 16.28 17.76 -8.70
CA TYR A 489 17.06 17.78 -9.94
C TYR A 489 16.33 18.55 -11.06
N ASN A 490 15.28 19.31 -10.75
CA ASN A 490 14.47 20.06 -11.72
C ASN A 490 15.30 20.95 -12.64
N ALA A 491 16.22 21.76 -12.08
CA ALA A 491 17.07 22.65 -12.88
C ALA A 491 18.01 21.88 -13.82
N PHE A 492 18.58 20.77 -13.34
CA PHE A 492 19.42 19.89 -14.14
C PHE A 492 18.63 19.21 -15.27
N ALA A 493 17.42 18.72 -14.97
CA ALA A 493 16.52 18.12 -15.97
C ALA A 493 16.15 19.12 -17.07
N LYS A 494 15.91 20.39 -16.73
CA LYS A 494 15.65 21.46 -17.70
C LYS A 494 16.88 21.76 -18.58
N LYS A 495 18.10 21.76 -18.03
CA LYS A 495 19.34 21.89 -18.81
C LYS A 495 19.52 20.71 -19.79
N LEU A 496 19.14 19.49 -19.38
CA LEU A 496 19.12 18.31 -20.26
C LEU A 496 18.05 18.42 -21.36
N ASN A 497 16.85 18.92 -21.05
CA ASN A 497 15.80 19.19 -22.05
C ASN A 497 16.24 20.18 -23.11
N ALA A 498 16.92 21.26 -22.72
CA ALA A 498 17.49 22.23 -23.67
C ALA A 498 18.48 21.59 -24.67
N ASN A 499 19.04 20.42 -24.32
CA ASN A 499 19.93 19.62 -25.14
C ASN A 499 19.23 18.43 -25.82
N GLY A 500 17.90 18.38 -25.84
CA GLY A 500 17.11 17.35 -26.54
C GLY A 500 17.00 16.02 -25.81
N PHE A 501 17.26 15.98 -24.50
CA PHE A 501 17.03 14.79 -23.69
C PHE A 501 15.68 14.87 -22.97
N LYS A 502 14.83 13.86 -23.11
CA LYS A 502 13.67 13.67 -22.23
C LYS A 502 14.13 13.06 -20.91
N VAL A 503 13.75 13.64 -19.78
CA VAL A 503 14.23 13.19 -18.47
C VAL A 503 13.09 12.54 -17.70
N TYR A 504 13.38 11.43 -17.04
CA TYR A 504 12.47 10.72 -16.16
C TYR A 504 13.09 10.62 -14.77
N GLY A 505 12.36 10.99 -13.73
CA GLY A 505 12.78 10.89 -12.33
C GLY A 505 11.88 9.93 -11.56
N MET A 506 12.49 9.11 -10.70
CA MET A 506 11.78 8.18 -9.82
C MET A 506 12.17 8.45 -8.37
N ASP A 507 11.18 8.52 -7.47
CA ASP A 507 11.42 8.57 -6.03
C ASP A 507 11.46 7.16 -5.46
N TRP A 508 12.54 6.77 -4.79
CA TRP A 508 12.65 5.42 -4.20
C TRP A 508 11.56 5.19 -3.14
N ILE A 509 11.29 3.91 -2.82
CA ILE A 509 10.47 3.58 -1.65
C ILE A 509 11.00 4.30 -0.39
N GLY A 510 10.10 4.88 0.38
CA GLY A 510 10.39 5.68 1.56
C GLY A 510 10.92 7.08 1.27
N HIS A 511 10.94 7.55 0.02
CA HIS A 511 11.49 8.86 -0.35
C HIS A 511 10.49 9.69 -1.15
N GLY A 512 10.69 11.02 -1.16
CA GLY A 512 9.91 11.96 -1.98
C GLY A 512 8.40 11.74 -1.89
N GLY A 513 7.72 11.60 -3.04
CA GLY A 513 6.28 11.32 -3.11
C GLY A 513 5.89 9.83 -3.02
N SER A 514 6.86 8.93 -2.86
CA SER A 514 6.64 7.48 -2.83
C SER A 514 6.18 6.97 -1.46
N ASP A 515 5.50 5.83 -1.50
CA ASP A 515 5.04 5.07 -0.32
C ASP A 515 6.19 4.70 0.63
N GLY A 516 5.83 4.25 1.83
CA GLY A 516 6.78 3.75 2.83
C GLY A 516 7.18 4.79 3.86
N LEU A 517 7.73 4.30 4.96
CA LEU A 517 8.24 5.12 6.06
C LEU A 517 9.41 5.99 5.56
N HIS A 518 9.40 7.31 5.85
CA HIS A 518 10.37 8.25 5.27
C HIS A 518 11.82 7.85 5.60
N ALA A 519 12.69 7.75 4.59
CA ALA A 519 14.05 7.19 4.63
C ALA A 519 14.19 5.71 5.04
N TYR A 520 13.12 4.91 4.91
CA TYR A 520 13.15 3.47 5.13
C TYR A 520 13.17 2.70 3.82
N VAL A 521 14.29 2.01 3.54
CA VAL A 521 14.42 1.10 2.41
C VAL A 521 14.45 -0.34 2.96
N PRO A 522 13.39 -1.14 2.77
CA PRO A 522 13.34 -2.51 3.29
C PRO A 522 14.34 -3.44 2.59
N SER A 523 14.61 -3.21 1.30
CA SER A 523 15.61 -3.93 0.53
C SER A 523 16.06 -3.11 -0.68
N LEU A 524 17.36 -3.03 -0.92
CA LEU A 524 17.87 -2.41 -2.16
C LEU A 524 17.63 -3.27 -3.40
N ASP A 525 17.45 -4.58 -3.26
CA ASP A 525 17.07 -5.45 -4.40
C ASP A 525 15.65 -5.13 -4.89
N TYR A 526 14.74 -4.78 -3.97
CA TYR A 526 13.41 -4.28 -4.32
C TYR A 526 13.50 -2.95 -5.07
N ALA A 527 14.33 -2.05 -4.57
CA ALA A 527 14.60 -0.76 -5.17
C ALA A 527 15.13 -0.92 -6.63
N VAL A 528 16.08 -1.84 -6.85
CA VAL A 528 16.61 -2.18 -8.18
C VAL A 528 15.54 -2.80 -9.09
N ASN A 529 14.69 -3.70 -8.56
CA ASN A 529 13.60 -4.29 -9.34
C ASN A 529 12.53 -3.28 -9.75
N ASP A 530 12.22 -2.31 -8.89
CA ASP A 530 11.29 -1.23 -9.22
C ASP A 530 11.87 -0.34 -10.32
N MET A 531 13.16 0.02 -10.20
CA MET A 531 13.88 0.77 -11.22
C MET A 531 13.89 0.02 -12.56
N LYS A 532 14.11 -1.30 -12.57
CA LYS A 532 14.06 -2.12 -13.80
C LYS A 532 12.70 -2.08 -14.48
N THR A 533 11.65 -2.14 -13.68
CA THR A 533 10.27 -2.10 -14.19
C THR A 533 9.94 -0.71 -14.73
N PHE A 534 10.36 0.32 -14.01
CA PHE A 534 10.22 1.71 -14.47
C PHE A 534 11.01 1.97 -15.77
N LEU A 535 12.27 1.51 -15.85
CA LEU A 535 13.08 1.61 -17.07
C LEU A 535 12.41 0.90 -18.25
N SER A 536 11.86 -0.29 -18.03
CA SER A 536 11.13 -1.03 -19.08
C SER A 536 9.93 -0.24 -19.60
N LYS A 537 9.19 0.43 -18.70
CA LYS A 537 8.08 1.32 -19.07
C LYS A 537 8.58 2.53 -19.87
N VAL A 538 9.63 3.20 -19.41
CA VAL A 538 10.23 4.36 -20.09
C VAL A 538 10.67 3.99 -21.51
N LEU A 539 11.30 2.83 -21.70
CA LEU A 539 11.74 2.36 -23.01
C LEU A 539 10.55 2.04 -23.93
N ALA A 540 9.49 1.43 -23.39
CA ALA A 540 8.28 1.13 -24.16
C ALA A 540 7.54 2.40 -24.62
N GLU A 541 7.56 3.47 -23.82
CA GLU A 541 6.96 4.76 -24.17
C GLU A 541 7.76 5.54 -25.23
N ASN A 542 9.03 5.19 -25.45
CA ASN A 542 9.96 5.95 -26.28
C ASN A 542 10.78 5.01 -27.18
N PRO A 543 10.12 4.25 -28.08
CA PRO A 543 10.78 3.24 -28.89
C PRO A 543 11.85 3.86 -29.79
N GLY A 544 13.02 3.22 -29.85
CA GLY A 544 14.13 3.60 -30.73
C GLY A 544 15.01 4.76 -30.23
N LEU A 545 14.71 5.36 -29.08
CA LEU A 545 15.56 6.41 -28.50
C LEU A 545 16.63 5.82 -27.57
N PRO A 546 17.90 6.26 -27.64
CA PRO A 546 18.94 5.85 -26.71
C PRO A 546 18.60 6.31 -25.28
N CYS A 547 18.77 5.41 -24.31
CA CYS A 547 18.47 5.66 -22.91
C CYS A 547 19.73 5.69 -22.07
N PHE A 548 19.93 6.73 -21.28
CA PHE A 548 21.00 6.84 -20.30
C PHE A 548 20.43 6.77 -18.89
N CYS A 549 21.23 6.30 -17.94
CA CYS A 549 20.91 6.39 -16.52
C CYS A 549 21.80 7.44 -15.85
N PHE A 550 21.22 8.22 -14.95
CA PHE A 550 21.92 9.12 -14.06
C PHE A 550 21.66 8.69 -12.62
N GLY A 551 22.71 8.45 -11.84
CA GLY A 551 22.60 8.02 -10.45
C GLY A 551 22.92 6.54 -10.21
N HIS A 552 22.51 6.02 -9.05
CA HIS A 552 23.15 4.92 -8.31
C HIS A 552 23.57 3.63 -9.09
N SER A 553 24.72 3.07 -8.72
CA SER A 553 25.53 2.12 -9.52
C SER A 553 25.18 0.63 -9.42
N GLN A 554 24.32 0.19 -8.51
CA GLN A 554 24.02 -1.25 -8.40
C GLN A 554 23.11 -1.75 -9.53
N ALA A 555 22.09 -0.97 -9.91
CA ALA A 555 21.10 -1.41 -10.89
C ALA A 555 21.73 -1.71 -12.26
N VAL A 556 22.85 -1.04 -12.58
CA VAL A 556 23.58 -1.20 -13.84
C VAL A 556 24.49 -2.43 -13.86
N LEU A 557 24.56 -3.23 -12.79
CA LEU A 557 25.13 -4.58 -12.86
C LEU A 557 24.13 -5.62 -13.37
N ASP A 558 22.82 -5.32 -13.31
CA ASP A 558 21.78 -6.24 -13.79
C ASP A 558 21.88 -6.42 -15.32
N PRO A 559 21.95 -7.65 -15.84
CA PRO A 559 22.10 -7.90 -17.27
C PRO A 559 21.04 -7.23 -18.14
N LYS A 560 19.78 -7.16 -17.68
CA LYS A 560 18.69 -6.56 -18.45
C LYS A 560 18.85 -5.04 -18.53
N VAL A 561 19.22 -4.39 -17.43
CA VAL A 561 19.50 -2.95 -17.42
C VAL A 561 20.66 -2.64 -18.34
N ARG A 562 21.74 -3.42 -18.26
CA ARG A 562 22.94 -3.23 -19.09
C ARG A 562 22.67 -3.27 -20.59
N GLN A 563 21.78 -4.16 -21.02
CA GLN A 563 21.40 -4.28 -22.43
C GLN A 563 20.46 -3.16 -22.89
N SER A 564 19.86 -2.43 -21.95
CA SER A 564 18.79 -1.48 -22.24
C SER A 564 19.23 -0.02 -22.17
N VAL A 565 20.49 0.25 -21.83
CA VAL A 565 21.03 1.60 -21.67
C VAL A 565 22.29 1.83 -22.51
N ALA A 566 22.40 3.01 -23.09
CA ALA A 566 23.53 3.47 -23.88
C ALA A 566 24.71 3.93 -23.00
N GLY A 567 24.43 4.31 -21.74
CA GLY A 567 25.47 4.72 -20.82
C GLY A 567 24.96 5.15 -19.44
N VAL A 568 25.88 5.29 -18.49
CA VAL A 568 25.58 5.60 -17.09
C VAL A 568 26.43 6.77 -16.59
N VAL A 569 25.80 7.76 -15.97
CA VAL A 569 26.46 8.87 -15.30
C VAL A 569 26.33 8.69 -13.78
N LEU A 570 27.45 8.65 -13.08
CA LEU A 570 27.55 8.43 -11.64
C LEU A 570 28.17 9.66 -10.97
N THR A 571 27.41 10.35 -10.11
CA THR A 571 27.94 11.43 -9.26
C THR A 571 28.12 10.92 -7.83
N SER A 572 29.34 10.99 -7.30
CA SER A 572 29.72 10.57 -5.95
C SER A 572 29.10 9.22 -5.54
N PRO A 573 29.31 8.14 -6.32
CA PRO A 573 28.60 6.89 -6.10
C PRO A 573 29.08 6.18 -4.83
N ALA A 574 28.15 5.60 -4.06
CA ALA A 574 28.48 4.80 -2.87
C ALA A 574 29.02 3.40 -3.24
N VAL A 575 30.16 3.36 -3.93
CA VAL A 575 30.95 2.15 -4.21
C VAL A 575 31.88 1.80 -3.04
N GLY A 576 32.16 2.77 -2.18
CA GLY A 576 32.79 2.58 -0.89
C GLY A 576 32.20 3.61 0.08
N VAL A 577 31.91 3.18 1.30
CA VAL A 577 31.53 4.08 2.38
C VAL A 577 32.75 4.30 3.27
N GLN A 578 33.04 5.55 3.61
CA GLN A 578 34.16 5.89 4.49
C GLN A 578 34.03 5.14 5.84
N PRO A 579 35.09 4.52 6.37
CA PRO A 579 35.05 3.83 7.67
C PRO A 579 34.62 4.74 8.83
N SER A 580 34.85 6.05 8.71
CA SER A 580 34.42 7.09 9.66
C SER A 580 32.92 7.37 9.64
N HIS A 581 32.18 6.85 8.66
CA HIS A 581 30.76 7.12 8.50
C HIS A 581 29.93 6.43 9.61
N PRO A 582 28.91 7.10 10.20
CA PRO A 582 28.14 6.56 11.33
C PRO A 582 27.47 5.19 11.09
N ILE A 583 27.28 4.81 9.84
CA ILE A 583 26.69 3.54 9.42
C ILE A 583 27.50 2.30 9.88
N PHE A 584 28.82 2.44 10.05
CA PHE A 584 29.70 1.38 10.56
C PHE A 584 29.50 1.12 12.05
N ALA A 585 29.20 2.16 12.84
CA ALA A 585 28.87 2.00 14.26
C ALA A 585 27.53 1.27 14.47
N VAL A 586 26.58 1.45 13.55
CA VAL A 586 25.24 0.82 13.60
C VAL A 586 25.28 -0.66 13.19
N SER A 587 26.19 -1.07 12.30
CA SER A 587 26.32 -2.45 11.84
C SER A 587 26.92 -3.38 12.90
N LEU A 588 27.78 -2.88 13.80
CA LEU A 588 28.31 -3.65 14.93
C LEU A 588 27.21 -4.09 15.92
N LEU A 589 26.15 -3.28 16.06
CA LEU A 589 24.97 -3.60 16.88
C LEU A 589 24.06 -4.68 16.25
N SER A 590 24.14 -4.87 14.93
CA SER A 590 23.28 -5.81 14.19
C SER A 590 23.79 -7.26 14.24
N VAL A 591 25.09 -7.45 14.51
CA VAL A 591 25.75 -8.78 14.56
C VAL A 591 25.54 -9.49 15.91
N LEU A 592 25.06 -8.78 16.94
CA LEU A 592 24.75 -9.38 18.25
C LEU A 592 23.33 -9.98 18.33
N ASP A 593 22.56 -9.95 17.24
CA ASP A 593 21.16 -10.40 17.15
C ASP A 593 21.00 -11.76 16.43
N GLU A 594 22.05 -12.60 16.44
CA GLU A 594 22.00 -13.97 15.89
C GLU A 594 21.90 -15.07 16.97
N THR A 595 21.83 -14.72 18.26
CA THR A 595 21.53 -15.71 19.30
C THR A 595 20.03 -15.75 19.57
N GLU A 596 19.40 -16.79 19.04
CA GLU A 596 18.05 -17.27 19.32
C GLU A 596 17.59 -16.97 20.76
N THR A 597 16.70 -15.98 20.92
CA THR A 597 15.63 -15.98 21.94
C THR A 597 14.57 -14.94 21.57
N CYS A 598 13.38 -15.45 21.27
CA CYS A 598 12.13 -14.71 21.33
C CYS A 598 12.02 -13.98 22.68
N GLU A 599 11.82 -12.66 22.65
CA GLU A 599 11.00 -11.85 23.59
C GLU A 599 11.17 -10.33 23.45
N SER A 600 12.04 -9.81 22.56
CA SER A 600 12.26 -8.36 22.43
C SER A 600 11.54 -7.63 21.28
N PHE A 601 10.45 -8.17 20.74
CA PHE A 601 9.65 -7.48 19.70
C PHE A 601 8.67 -6.41 20.25
N HIS A 602 8.70 -6.12 21.55
CA HIS A 602 7.88 -5.09 22.20
C HIS A 602 8.58 -3.75 22.45
N LYS A 603 9.73 -3.48 21.80
CA LYS A 603 10.32 -2.15 21.83
C LYS A 603 9.95 -1.36 20.57
N PRO A 604 9.43 -0.12 20.70
CA PRO A 604 9.31 0.77 19.55
C PRO A 604 10.68 0.93 18.90
N PRO A 605 10.79 1.21 17.58
CA PRO A 605 12.08 1.37 16.92
C PRO A 605 12.93 2.32 17.77
N TYR A 606 14.03 1.81 18.30
CA TYR A 606 14.88 2.52 19.24
C TYR A 606 15.39 3.77 18.51
N LYS A 607 14.78 4.92 18.79
CA LYS A 607 15.36 6.21 18.45
C LYS A 607 16.55 6.35 19.39
N SER A 608 17.73 5.92 18.94
CA SER A 608 18.95 6.47 19.51
C SER A 608 18.90 7.96 19.20
N GLU A 609 18.59 8.78 20.21
CA GLU A 609 18.74 10.23 20.17
C GLU A 609 20.24 10.57 20.15
N ALA A 610 20.92 10.21 19.05
CA ALA A 610 22.07 10.97 18.61
C ALA A 610 21.49 12.31 18.15
N LYS A 611 21.80 13.38 18.90
CA LYS A 611 21.38 14.77 18.69
C LYS A 611 20.98 15.05 17.24
N ALA A 612 19.72 15.45 17.03
CA ALA A 612 19.24 15.95 15.75
C ALA A 612 20.22 17.02 15.25
N ASN A 613 21.04 16.67 14.26
CA ASN A 613 22.01 17.58 13.71
C ASN A 613 21.25 18.54 12.81
N LYS A 614 20.70 19.62 13.40
CA LYS A 614 19.88 20.63 12.71
C LYS A 614 20.60 21.34 11.54
N ARG A 615 21.89 21.03 11.29
CA ARG A 615 22.69 21.53 10.16
C ARG A 615 23.00 20.47 9.08
N GLY A 616 22.61 19.21 9.27
CA GLY A 616 22.91 18.12 8.34
C GLY A 616 24.41 17.86 8.16
N VAL A 617 24.77 16.95 7.26
CA VAL A 617 26.18 16.74 6.83
C VAL A 617 26.52 17.81 5.78
N ALA A 618 27.72 18.39 5.84
CA ALA A 618 28.15 19.33 4.81
C ALA A 618 28.43 18.56 3.51
N VAL A 619 27.46 18.60 2.60
CA VAL A 619 27.47 17.86 1.32
C VAL A 619 27.74 18.76 0.12
N SER A 620 27.71 20.08 0.29
CA SER A 620 28.08 21.10 -0.70
C SER A 620 28.70 22.29 0.03
N ARG A 621 29.57 23.05 -0.65
CA ARG A 621 30.14 24.31 -0.13
C ARG A 621 29.17 25.49 -0.31
N ASP A 622 28.14 25.35 -1.14
CA ASP A 622 27.11 26.36 -1.35
C ASP A 622 26.12 26.37 -0.18
N ALA A 623 26.14 27.47 0.58
CA ALA A 623 25.28 27.67 1.74
C ALA A 623 23.78 27.71 1.37
N GLU A 624 23.42 28.26 0.21
CA GLU A 624 22.03 28.32 -0.25
C GLU A 624 21.55 26.93 -0.63
N ALA A 625 22.40 26.13 -1.28
CA ALA A 625 22.09 24.74 -1.61
C ALA A 625 21.85 23.87 -0.36
N LEU A 626 22.65 24.07 0.71
CA LEU A 626 22.45 23.39 1.99
C LEU A 626 21.14 23.81 2.67
N VAL A 627 20.82 25.11 2.67
CA VAL A 627 19.54 25.60 3.21
C VAL A 627 18.38 25.01 2.42
N ALA A 628 18.44 25.03 1.09
CA ALA A 628 17.42 24.43 0.23
C ALA A 628 17.26 22.93 0.48
N LYS A 629 18.37 22.18 0.68
CA LYS A 629 18.35 20.75 1.03
C LYS A 629 17.64 20.49 2.35
N TYR A 630 18.10 21.13 3.42
CA TYR A 630 17.70 20.77 4.78
C TYR A 630 16.41 21.44 5.25
N SER A 631 15.90 22.43 4.50
CA SER A 631 14.56 23.01 4.70
C SER A 631 13.47 22.30 3.89
N ASP A 632 13.82 21.41 2.96
CA ASP A 632 12.85 20.70 2.12
C ASP A 632 12.11 19.62 2.92
N PRO A 633 10.77 19.68 3.06
CA PRO A 633 10.01 18.67 3.80
C PRO A 633 10.04 17.27 3.16
N LEU A 634 10.41 17.16 1.88
CA LEU A 634 10.57 15.87 1.20
C LEU A 634 11.95 15.24 1.46
N VAL A 635 12.91 16.00 1.97
CA VAL A 635 14.23 15.52 2.39
C VAL A 635 14.15 15.03 3.83
N PHE A 636 14.69 13.83 4.08
CA PHE A 636 14.74 13.29 5.44
C PHE A 636 15.99 13.79 6.16
N THR A 637 15.80 14.50 7.27
CA THR A 637 16.89 15.10 8.07
C THR A 637 17.18 14.34 9.37
N GLY A 638 16.50 13.22 9.60
CA GLY A 638 16.73 12.36 10.75
C GLY A 638 17.93 11.42 10.58
N SER A 639 18.26 10.69 11.65
CA SER A 639 19.31 9.67 11.63
C SER A 639 18.99 8.54 10.65
N ILE A 640 20.02 8.05 9.94
CA ILE A 640 19.89 6.90 9.02
C ILE A 640 19.23 5.74 9.76
N ARG A 641 18.19 5.16 9.14
CA ARG A 641 17.49 4.01 9.71
C ARG A 641 18.37 2.77 9.63
N ILE A 642 18.39 1.99 10.70
CA ILE A 642 19.25 0.80 10.85
C ILE A 642 19.14 -0.13 9.63
N ARG A 643 17.91 -0.48 9.22
CA ARG A 643 17.68 -1.36 8.06
C ARG A 643 18.22 -0.76 6.75
N THR A 644 17.95 0.51 6.49
CA THR A 644 18.47 1.22 5.31
C THR A 644 20.00 1.22 5.32
N GLY A 645 20.60 1.45 6.50
CA GLY A 645 22.06 1.41 6.66
C GLY A 645 22.65 0.02 6.40
N TYR A 646 22.01 -1.03 6.90
CA TYR A 646 22.40 -2.41 6.61
C TYR A 646 22.36 -2.72 5.11
N GLU A 647 21.29 -2.32 4.41
CA GLU A 647 21.16 -2.55 2.97
C GLU A 647 22.26 -1.83 2.17
N ILE A 648 22.60 -0.59 2.54
CA ILE A 648 23.71 0.16 1.92
C ILE A 648 25.03 -0.60 2.10
N LEU A 649 25.34 -1.07 3.30
CA LEU A 649 26.59 -1.81 3.54
C LEU A 649 26.62 -3.13 2.79
N ARG A 650 25.51 -3.89 2.80
CA ARG A 650 25.35 -5.13 2.04
C ARG A 650 25.64 -4.89 0.56
N ILE A 651 25.10 -3.81 -0.01
CA ILE A 651 25.24 -3.54 -1.42
C ILE A 651 26.60 -2.98 -1.81
N THR A 652 27.19 -2.15 -0.97
CA THR A 652 28.52 -1.61 -1.20
C THR A 652 29.53 -2.76 -1.22
N ALA A 653 29.41 -3.71 -0.29
CA ALA A 653 30.23 -4.92 -0.27
C ALA A 653 30.02 -5.80 -1.52
N PHE A 654 28.77 -5.96 -1.96
CA PHE A 654 28.47 -6.67 -3.21
C PHE A 654 29.08 -5.98 -4.43
N LEU A 655 28.92 -4.66 -4.57
CA LEU A 655 29.48 -3.88 -5.66
C LEU A 655 30.99 -4.02 -5.73
N GLN A 656 31.69 -3.84 -4.61
CA GLN A 656 33.15 -3.97 -4.54
C GLN A 656 33.68 -5.34 -4.97
N GLN A 657 32.91 -6.41 -4.76
CA GLN A 657 33.27 -7.76 -5.21
C GLN A 657 32.95 -8.02 -6.68
N ASN A 658 32.21 -7.12 -7.33
CA ASN A 658 31.64 -7.33 -8.66
C ASN A 658 31.93 -6.17 -9.63
N LEU A 659 32.87 -5.27 -9.32
CA LEU A 659 33.19 -4.09 -10.15
C LEU A 659 33.53 -4.47 -11.59
N SER A 660 34.29 -5.56 -11.77
CA SER A 660 34.65 -6.10 -13.08
C SER A 660 33.47 -6.54 -13.95
N LYS A 661 32.27 -6.72 -13.39
CA LYS A 661 31.06 -7.04 -14.16
C LYS A 661 30.43 -5.82 -14.83
N LEU A 662 30.85 -4.61 -14.50
CA LEU A 662 30.36 -3.40 -15.14
C LEU A 662 31.01 -3.24 -16.53
N THR A 663 30.20 -3.39 -17.57
CA THR A 663 30.64 -3.35 -18.98
C THR A 663 30.00 -2.22 -19.80
N VAL A 664 29.02 -1.52 -19.22
CA VAL A 664 28.28 -0.44 -19.90
C VAL A 664 29.15 0.82 -19.93
N PRO A 665 29.09 1.65 -21.00
CA PRO A 665 29.74 2.95 -21.01
C PRO A 665 29.39 3.79 -19.79
N PHE A 666 30.38 4.37 -19.11
CA PHE A 666 30.10 5.18 -17.92
C PHE A 666 30.99 6.40 -17.72
N LEU A 667 30.42 7.42 -17.08
CA LEU A 667 31.10 8.59 -16.55
C LEU A 667 30.96 8.60 -15.03
N VAL A 668 32.07 8.68 -14.30
CA VAL A 668 32.08 8.92 -12.85
C VAL A 668 32.59 10.33 -12.58
N LEU A 669 31.85 11.09 -11.77
CA LEU A 669 32.25 12.40 -11.27
C LEU A 669 32.28 12.34 -9.73
N HIS A 670 33.36 12.81 -9.10
CA HIS A 670 33.48 12.77 -7.64
C HIS A 670 34.29 13.97 -7.11
N GLY A 671 33.87 14.57 -5.99
CA GLY A 671 34.66 15.57 -5.29
C GLY A 671 35.75 14.94 -4.40
N THR A 672 36.98 15.45 -4.42
CA THR A 672 38.09 14.86 -3.64
C THR A 672 37.96 15.09 -2.13
N ALA A 673 37.13 16.05 -1.71
CA ALA A 673 36.85 16.35 -0.31
C ALA A 673 35.52 15.75 0.18
N ASP A 674 34.92 14.82 -0.57
CA ASP A 674 33.72 14.11 -0.14
C ASP A 674 33.97 13.31 1.16
N SER A 675 33.11 13.55 2.16
CA SER A 675 33.13 12.88 3.46
C SER A 675 32.02 11.83 3.63
N VAL A 676 31.11 11.73 2.65
CA VAL A 676 29.99 10.78 2.63
C VAL A 676 30.38 9.52 1.87
N THR A 677 30.88 9.66 0.64
CA THR A 677 31.39 8.54 -0.16
C THR A 677 32.88 8.65 -0.41
N ASP A 678 33.53 7.51 -0.66
CA ASP A 678 34.98 7.45 -0.82
C ASP A 678 35.40 7.69 -2.29
N PRO A 679 36.11 8.79 -2.61
CA PRO A 679 36.58 9.06 -3.97
C PRO A 679 37.59 8.01 -4.44
N THR A 680 38.35 7.38 -3.53
CA THR A 680 39.27 6.29 -3.90
C THR A 680 38.52 5.03 -4.32
N ALA A 681 37.32 4.79 -3.78
CA ALA A 681 36.46 3.70 -4.24
C ALA A 681 35.87 3.98 -5.63
N SER A 682 35.70 5.24 -6.01
CA SER A 682 35.34 5.63 -7.38
C SER A 682 36.50 5.44 -8.34
N GLN A 683 37.73 5.75 -7.93
CA GLN A 683 38.92 5.42 -8.70
C GLN A 683 39.03 3.89 -8.90
N LYS A 684 38.81 3.12 -7.84
CA LYS A 684 38.78 1.65 -7.91
C LYS A 684 37.71 1.12 -8.87
N LEU A 685 36.50 1.72 -8.88
CA LEU A 685 35.47 1.38 -9.87
C LEU A 685 35.98 1.58 -11.29
N TYR A 686 36.62 2.73 -11.56
CA TYR A 686 37.19 3.02 -12.87
C TYR A 686 38.27 2.02 -13.25
N ASP A 687 39.18 1.69 -12.33
CA ASP A 687 40.29 0.78 -12.61
C ASP A 687 39.81 -0.65 -12.89
N GLU A 688 38.90 -1.18 -12.06
CA GLU A 688 38.50 -2.59 -12.08
C GLU A 688 37.34 -2.92 -13.03
N ALA A 689 36.52 -1.94 -13.44
CA ALA A 689 35.40 -2.19 -14.35
C ALA A 689 35.88 -2.65 -15.74
N SER A 690 35.17 -3.60 -16.33
CA SER A 690 35.48 -4.15 -17.67
C SER A 690 34.89 -3.31 -18.82
N SER A 691 34.29 -2.15 -18.54
CA SER A 691 33.84 -1.24 -19.60
C SER A 691 35.04 -0.76 -20.43
N THR A 692 34.91 -0.86 -21.75
CA THR A 692 35.88 -0.32 -22.72
C THR A 692 35.73 1.18 -22.92
N ASP A 693 34.56 1.73 -22.55
CA ASP A 693 34.26 3.15 -22.59
C ASP A 693 33.97 3.63 -21.16
N LYS A 694 34.97 4.23 -20.52
CA LYS A 694 34.88 4.69 -19.13
C LYS A 694 35.64 5.99 -18.97
N THR A 695 35.08 6.90 -18.18
CA THR A 695 35.69 8.20 -17.87
C THR A 695 35.51 8.47 -16.38
N ILE A 696 36.53 9.03 -15.74
CA ILE A 696 36.47 9.51 -14.35
C ILE A 696 36.97 10.94 -14.26
N ASN A 697 36.19 11.79 -13.60
CA ASN A 697 36.51 13.19 -13.32
C ASN A 697 36.51 13.40 -11.80
N LEU A 698 37.69 13.63 -11.23
CA LEU A 698 37.86 13.98 -9.81
C LEU A 698 38.01 15.49 -9.69
N TYR A 699 37.10 16.13 -8.94
CA TYR A 699 37.08 17.58 -8.76
C TYR A 699 37.72 17.94 -7.42
N GLU A 700 38.84 18.65 -7.48
CA GLU A 700 39.64 18.98 -6.31
C GLU A 700 38.88 19.89 -5.35
N GLY A 701 38.76 19.51 -4.07
CA GLY A 701 38.15 20.31 -3.02
C GLY A 701 36.62 20.38 -3.03
N LEU A 702 35.94 19.74 -3.99
CA LEU A 702 34.48 19.64 -4.01
C LEU A 702 33.99 18.55 -3.05
N LEU A 703 32.77 18.70 -2.53
CA LEU A 703 32.09 17.76 -1.63
C LEU A 703 31.18 16.79 -2.41
N HIS A 704 30.18 16.23 -1.73
CA HIS A 704 29.35 15.11 -2.20
C HIS A 704 28.36 15.48 -3.33
N ASP A 705 27.58 16.54 -3.14
CA ASP A 705 26.44 16.93 -3.98
C ASP A 705 26.90 17.80 -5.17
N LEU A 706 27.65 17.20 -6.11
CA LEU A 706 28.30 17.91 -7.23
C LEU A 706 27.36 18.82 -8.06
N LEU A 707 26.11 18.41 -8.30
CA LEU A 707 25.11 19.24 -9.01
C LEU A 707 24.58 20.43 -8.20
N PHE A 708 25.06 20.58 -6.97
CA PHE A 708 24.70 21.63 -6.02
C PHE A 708 25.93 22.33 -5.44
N GLU A 709 27.12 22.11 -6.01
CA GLU A 709 28.34 22.90 -5.74
C GLU A 709 28.31 24.23 -6.53
N PRO A 710 29.15 25.22 -6.17
CA PRO A 710 29.31 26.45 -6.95
C PRO A 710 29.65 26.22 -8.43
N GLU A 711 30.35 25.12 -8.75
CA GLU A 711 30.76 24.72 -10.10
C GLU A 711 29.74 23.81 -10.80
N LYS A 712 28.49 23.73 -10.29
CA LYS A 712 27.42 22.89 -10.86
C LYS A 712 27.18 23.13 -12.36
N GLU A 713 27.41 24.34 -12.88
CA GLU A 713 27.34 24.66 -14.30
C GLU A 713 28.36 23.85 -15.11
N GLU A 714 29.64 23.89 -14.73
CA GLU A 714 30.72 23.15 -15.40
C GLU A 714 30.47 21.63 -15.34
N ILE A 715 30.04 21.14 -14.17
CA ILE A 715 29.70 19.73 -13.96
C ILE A 715 28.54 19.32 -14.87
N THR A 716 27.51 20.16 -14.99
CA THR A 716 26.36 19.90 -15.86
C THR A 716 26.78 19.87 -17.34
N GLU A 717 27.62 20.80 -17.77
CA GLU A 717 28.13 20.86 -19.14
C GLU A 717 28.99 19.64 -19.48
N SER A 718 29.84 19.20 -18.55
CA SER A 718 30.63 17.97 -18.66
C SER A 718 29.76 16.74 -18.89
N ILE A 719 28.67 16.60 -18.11
CA ILE A 719 27.70 15.52 -18.27
C ILE A 719 26.99 15.60 -19.63
N ILE A 720 26.52 16.78 -20.02
CA ILE A 720 25.83 17.00 -21.30
C ILE A 720 26.75 16.67 -22.49
N ALA A 721 28.01 17.10 -22.45
CA ALA A 721 28.99 16.79 -23.47
C ALA A 721 29.23 15.28 -23.59
N TRP A 722 29.37 14.59 -22.45
CA TRP A 722 29.53 13.14 -22.42
C TRP A 722 28.33 12.41 -23.01
N LEU A 723 27.11 12.81 -22.64
CA LEU A 723 25.87 12.25 -23.20
C LEU A 723 25.79 12.48 -24.71
N ASN A 724 25.99 13.73 -25.17
CA ASN A 724 25.92 14.10 -26.58
C ASN A 724 26.91 13.31 -27.46
N SER A 725 28.11 13.03 -26.98
CA SER A 725 29.11 12.24 -27.71
C SER A 725 28.71 10.77 -27.95
N ARG A 726 27.68 10.27 -27.25
CA ARG A 726 27.16 8.89 -27.35
C ARG A 726 25.77 8.81 -27.98
N MET A 727 25.32 9.91 -28.58
CA MET A 727 24.04 9.99 -29.32
C MET A 727 24.16 9.53 -30.77
N GLN A 728 25.38 9.40 -31.29
CA GLN A 728 25.65 8.97 -32.66
C GLN A 728 25.97 7.47 -32.66
N GLY A 729 24.93 6.64 -32.69
CA GLY A 729 24.98 5.19 -32.87
C GLY A 729 23.91 4.76 -33.84
#